data_AF-A0A1F2K5Z9-F1
#
_entry.id   AF-A0A1F2K5Z9-F1
#
_cell.length_a   1.000
_cell.length_b   1.000
_cell.length_c   1.000
_cell.angle_alpha   90.00
_cell.angle_beta   90.00
_cell.angle_gamma   90.00
#
_symmetry.space_group_name_H-M   'P 1'
#
loop_
_entity.id
_entity.type
_entity.pdbx_description
1 polymer ?
#
loop_
_entity_poly.entity_id
_entity_poly.type
_entity_poly.pdbx_seq_one_letter_code
_entity_poly.pdbx_strand_id
1 'polypeptide(L)'
;MENSVENLELVTDVVPIIPDKEKNSFIIPWENQEDLYISSDYFLKLYKGEIPLTDFQLYSYSVRIIKVNKFKWSFSLRRDGNYKNKNLKIDLEIREIGLKVKCDCKKRHDSLCDYVIIGLYRKFLVSNKFLHDLYAKDIAILPESQHKYFQLGISRLYYRKDKVCIENHNQFGQVYNYFDHQELESELLDAASENRWMEQHEAPFPNFMYVIPRERQVDGLPFLIPFEINSKINYLEEFGNKLANFADSDVLKIDLCRKILAFSKSPQRQLGDREKDETRNDADRVEKDIIISAWRKLLEGKSDQRLRVAFVDRNNFKTTIENFKYPSKYRTTYRNVILAGDDLSLKFHLKEGSDHLLLSLILVYKGEELKDYTSECRSNFFFINLNEDECLFVDNLQKEFLLRFFYSISTKITVLKRDYEDFFTRMLIPLSTSFHIDLEPLNKDTVFISNTAHHVPQFKVVVEKDDDDHLNFELKAMLSEKEEYVIPYGGNLILKPENGTCLYTERDLVGEHEFNTFIEAQLPNLKSCTNRMVKRLEWQAHSNRNRLYEFIKKCKSKGYKTILNNISKGAYLLPHQLKWEVLDIRQDNNVFSIYMIFKFGTTTYLPGEFEEKIINDYSSIQLADKSFGYIKASDKALFDVLFNYALVETDCLKLTSAQLLSFQTRLDRIDPRIIQMAW
;
A
#
# COMPACT_ATOMS: atom_id res chain seq x y z
N MET A 1 -22.22 -83.85 -26.35
CA MET A 1 -22.76 -83.02 -25.26
C MET A 1 -22.06 -83.46 -23.99
N GLU A 2 -21.07 -82.69 -23.55
CA GLU A 2 -20.51 -82.72 -22.19
C GLU A 2 -19.55 -81.53 -22.14
N ASN A 3 -20.04 -80.38 -21.63
CA ASN A 3 -19.21 -79.19 -21.49
C ASN A 3 -18.40 -79.35 -20.20
N SER A 4 -17.12 -79.64 -20.33
CA SER A 4 -16.15 -79.49 -19.25
C SER A 4 -16.10 -78.02 -18.84
N VAL A 5 -16.58 -77.71 -17.63
CA VAL A 5 -16.37 -76.38 -17.03
C VAL A 5 -14.90 -76.30 -16.64
N GLU A 6 -14.21 -75.32 -17.20
CA GLU A 6 -12.80 -75.05 -16.93
C GLU A 6 -12.59 -74.70 -15.46
N ASN A 7 -11.54 -75.27 -14.86
CA ASN A 7 -10.98 -74.71 -13.63
C ASN A 7 -10.36 -73.36 -13.98
N LEU A 8 -11.12 -72.28 -13.79
CA LEU A 8 -10.59 -70.93 -13.73
C LEU A 8 -9.67 -70.83 -12.51
N GLU A 9 -8.37 -71.07 -12.74
CA GLU A 9 -7.32 -70.61 -11.85
C GLU A 9 -7.44 -69.08 -11.74
N LEU A 10 -8.03 -68.62 -10.63
CA LEU A 10 -8.03 -67.21 -10.27
C LEU A 10 -6.58 -66.79 -10.00
N VAL A 11 -5.95 -66.20 -11.01
CA VAL A 11 -4.64 -65.56 -10.92
C VAL A 11 -4.70 -64.49 -9.84
N THR A 12 -4.16 -64.81 -8.66
CA THR A 12 -4.06 -63.87 -7.54
C THR A 12 -2.82 -62.99 -7.70
N ASP A 13 -2.88 -62.05 -8.64
CA ASP A 13 -1.87 -60.98 -8.78
C ASP A 13 -1.99 -59.98 -7.62
N VAL A 14 -1.50 -60.41 -6.45
CA VAL A 14 -1.41 -59.60 -5.23
C VAL A 14 0.06 -59.52 -4.84
N VAL A 15 0.66 -58.35 -5.02
CA VAL A 15 2.08 -58.14 -4.73
C VAL A 15 2.28 -58.25 -3.21
N PRO A 16 3.17 -59.15 -2.72
CA PRO A 16 3.31 -59.42 -1.29
C PRO A 16 3.88 -58.21 -0.53
N ILE A 17 3.49 -58.10 0.74
CA ILE A 17 4.07 -57.12 1.68
C ILE A 17 5.57 -57.37 1.83
N ILE A 18 6.37 -56.33 1.63
CA ILE A 18 7.84 -56.40 1.64
C ILE A 18 8.34 -56.03 3.05
N PRO A 19 9.19 -56.86 3.71
CA PRO A 19 9.81 -56.48 4.99
C PRO A 19 10.84 -55.35 4.80
N ASP A 20 10.80 -54.35 5.66
CA ASP A 20 11.76 -53.24 5.68
C ASP A 20 12.90 -53.51 6.69
N LYS A 21 14.02 -52.78 6.56
CA LYS A 21 15.20 -52.94 7.44
C LYS A 21 14.92 -52.52 8.89
N GLU A 22 13.90 -51.70 9.12
CA GLU A 22 13.48 -51.30 10.47
C GLU A 22 12.60 -52.36 11.14
N LYS A 23 12.82 -52.62 12.43
CA LYS A 23 12.00 -53.56 13.22
C LYS A 23 10.51 -53.17 13.18
N ASN A 24 9.67 -54.16 12.88
CA ASN A 24 8.20 -54.03 12.71
C ASN A 24 7.78 -52.99 11.65
N SER A 25 8.62 -52.76 10.64
CA SER A 25 8.35 -51.92 9.49
C SER A 25 8.17 -52.79 8.25
N PHE A 26 7.15 -52.48 7.46
CA PHE A 26 6.78 -53.24 6.26
C PHE A 26 6.31 -52.28 5.17
N ILE A 27 6.51 -52.62 3.91
CA ILE A 27 6.03 -51.84 2.76
C ILE A 27 4.88 -52.60 2.12
N ILE A 28 3.73 -51.93 2.02
CA ILE A 28 2.56 -52.40 1.28
C ILE A 28 2.67 -51.80 -0.13
N PRO A 29 2.88 -52.60 -1.18
CA PRO A 29 2.95 -52.09 -2.55
C PRO A 29 1.65 -51.39 -2.96
N TRP A 30 1.75 -50.40 -3.85
CA TRP A 30 0.57 -49.78 -4.46
C TRP A 30 -0.25 -50.80 -5.26
N GLU A 31 -1.57 -50.72 -5.15
CA GLU A 31 -2.45 -51.61 -5.92
C GLU A 31 -2.41 -51.21 -7.39
N ASN A 32 -2.26 -52.18 -8.30
CA ASN A 32 -2.14 -51.99 -9.75
C ASN A 32 -1.03 -51.02 -10.21
N GLN A 33 -0.02 -50.75 -9.36
CA GLN A 33 1.02 -49.73 -9.58
C GLN A 33 0.47 -48.28 -9.67
N GLU A 34 -0.74 -48.00 -9.18
CA GLU A 34 -1.31 -46.66 -9.12
C GLU A 34 -0.86 -45.94 -7.83
N ASP A 35 -0.06 -44.87 -7.98
CA ASP A 35 0.48 -44.10 -6.87
C ASP A 35 -0.61 -43.66 -5.87
N LEU A 36 -0.34 -43.87 -4.57
CA LEU A 36 -1.23 -43.55 -3.45
C LEU A 36 -2.55 -44.35 -3.39
N TYR A 37 -2.79 -45.27 -4.33
CA TYR A 37 -4.01 -46.07 -4.38
C TYR A 37 -3.85 -47.42 -3.68
N ILE A 38 -4.75 -47.69 -2.73
CA ILE A 38 -4.96 -48.98 -2.09
C ILE A 38 -6.45 -49.11 -1.75
N SER A 39 -7.14 -50.13 -2.25
CA SER A 39 -8.53 -50.41 -1.91
C SER A 39 -8.69 -51.14 -0.56
N SER A 40 -9.90 -51.12 0.01
CA SER A 40 -10.24 -52.02 1.14
C SER A 40 -10.05 -53.49 0.77
N ASP A 41 -10.33 -53.84 -0.48
CA ASP A 41 -10.38 -55.23 -0.94
C ASP A 41 -8.97 -55.78 -1.15
N TYR A 42 -8.00 -54.92 -1.47
CA TYR A 42 -6.57 -55.25 -1.42
C TYR A 42 -6.12 -55.64 0.00
N PHE A 43 -6.60 -54.92 1.03
CA PHE A 43 -6.33 -55.31 2.43
C PHE A 43 -7.02 -56.64 2.80
N LEU A 44 -8.21 -56.95 2.27
CA LEU A 44 -8.84 -58.27 2.45
C LEU A 44 -7.94 -59.38 1.87
N LYS A 45 -7.46 -59.22 0.64
CA LYS A 45 -6.60 -60.20 -0.06
C LYS A 45 -5.23 -60.39 0.62
N LEU A 46 -4.67 -59.33 1.22
CA LEU A 46 -3.39 -59.37 1.94
C LEU A 46 -3.50 -59.97 3.36
N TYR A 47 -4.69 -60.03 3.95
CA TYR A 47 -4.85 -60.46 5.33
C TYR A 47 -4.82 -61.99 5.47
N LYS A 48 -3.85 -62.51 6.23
CA LYS A 48 -3.65 -63.94 6.52
C LYS A 48 -3.89 -64.31 7.98
N GLY A 49 -4.47 -63.41 8.78
CA GLY A 49 -4.68 -63.62 10.21
C GLY A 49 -6.01 -64.29 10.54
N GLU A 50 -6.16 -64.73 11.79
CA GLU A 50 -7.30 -65.51 12.26
C GLU A 50 -8.51 -64.65 12.71
N ILE A 51 -8.36 -63.32 12.71
CA ILE A 51 -9.35 -62.39 13.29
C ILE A 51 -10.19 -61.76 12.17
N PRO A 52 -11.52 -61.95 12.13
CA PRO A 52 -12.35 -61.33 11.11
C PRO A 52 -12.22 -59.80 11.10
N LEU A 53 -11.90 -59.24 9.93
CA LEU A 53 -11.74 -57.79 9.69
C LEU A 53 -13.00 -56.98 10.03
N THR A 54 -14.17 -57.64 10.05
CA THR A 54 -15.49 -57.08 10.36
C THR A 54 -15.81 -56.97 11.85
N ASP A 55 -15.03 -57.58 12.74
CA ASP A 55 -15.35 -57.65 14.19
C ASP A 55 -15.09 -56.34 14.96
N PHE A 56 -14.38 -55.38 14.34
CA PHE A 56 -13.85 -54.20 15.03
C PHE A 56 -14.37 -52.88 14.48
N GLN A 57 -14.79 -51.98 15.36
CA GLN A 57 -15.04 -50.58 15.05
C GLN A 57 -13.76 -49.75 15.17
N LEU A 58 -13.54 -48.83 14.23
CA LEU A 58 -12.39 -47.94 14.18
C LEU A 58 -12.72 -46.55 14.72
N TYR A 59 -12.03 -46.13 15.79
CA TYR A 59 -12.04 -44.74 16.26
C TYR A 59 -10.68 -44.11 15.96
N SER A 60 -10.65 -43.26 14.94
CA SER A 60 -9.44 -42.52 14.52
C SER A 60 -9.21 -41.30 15.41
N TYR A 61 -7.98 -41.09 15.85
CA TYR A 61 -7.52 -39.79 16.37
C TYR A 61 -6.86 -38.99 15.24
N SER A 62 -6.56 -37.71 15.50
CA SER A 62 -5.89 -36.85 14.52
C SER A 62 -4.56 -37.46 14.07
N VAL A 63 -4.31 -37.41 12.77
CA VAL A 63 -2.95 -37.63 12.23
C VAL A 63 -2.02 -36.53 12.73
N ARG A 64 -0.74 -36.86 12.96
CA ARG A 64 0.34 -35.90 13.19
C ARG A 64 1.36 -36.02 12.06
N ILE A 65 1.80 -34.90 11.51
CA ILE A 65 2.84 -34.86 10.48
C ILE A 65 4.22 -34.98 11.14
N ILE A 66 5.12 -35.75 10.53
CA ILE A 66 6.50 -35.99 10.96
C ILE A 66 7.50 -35.50 9.89
N LYS A 67 7.17 -35.71 8.61
CA LYS A 67 7.77 -35.09 7.41
C LYS A 67 6.68 -34.94 6.34
N VAL A 68 6.97 -34.26 5.23
CA VAL A 68 6.06 -34.07 4.08
C VAL A 68 5.40 -35.37 3.60
N ASN A 69 6.14 -36.49 3.61
CA ASN A 69 5.65 -37.83 3.25
C ASN A 69 5.50 -38.79 4.43
N LYS A 70 5.69 -38.34 5.68
CA LYS A 70 5.75 -39.21 6.87
C LYS A 70 4.83 -38.72 7.97
N PHE A 71 3.98 -39.60 8.46
CA PHE A 71 2.88 -39.30 9.38
C PHE A 71 2.86 -40.27 10.54
N LYS A 72 2.31 -39.85 11.67
CA LYS A 72 2.00 -40.69 12.81
C LYS A 72 0.50 -40.66 13.03
N TRP A 73 -0.15 -41.80 12.78
CA TRP A 73 -1.59 -41.95 12.94
C TRP A 73 -1.88 -42.80 14.17
N SER A 74 -2.67 -42.25 15.09
CA SER A 74 -3.14 -42.96 16.29
C SER A 74 -4.59 -43.36 16.09
N PHE A 75 -4.94 -44.59 16.44
CA PHE A 75 -6.32 -45.07 16.39
C PHE A 75 -6.61 -46.05 17.54
N SER A 76 -7.89 -46.31 17.79
CA SER A 76 -8.31 -47.40 18.66
C SER A 76 -9.30 -48.31 17.93
N LEU A 77 -9.15 -49.61 18.18
CA LEU A 77 -10.07 -50.64 17.73
C LEU A 77 -10.87 -51.14 18.93
N ARG A 78 -12.20 -51.22 18.78
CA ARG A 78 -13.12 -51.85 19.75
C ARG A 78 -13.77 -53.05 19.08
N ARG A 79 -13.85 -54.20 19.77
CA ARG A 79 -14.61 -55.35 19.27
C ARG A 79 -16.07 -55.17 19.67
N ASP A 80 -16.99 -55.48 18.77
CA ASP A 80 -18.41 -55.43 19.12
C ASP A 80 -18.72 -56.35 20.33
N GLY A 81 -19.52 -55.84 21.27
CA GLY A 81 -19.83 -56.52 22.53
C GLY A 81 -18.73 -56.53 23.61
N ASN A 82 -17.54 -55.97 23.37
CA ASN A 82 -16.45 -56.00 24.37
C ASN A 82 -15.72 -54.65 24.52
N TYR A 83 -15.83 -54.03 25.70
CA TYR A 83 -15.30 -52.69 26.02
C TYR A 83 -13.77 -52.58 26.11
N LYS A 84 -13.00 -53.67 25.88
CA LYS A 84 -11.53 -53.64 25.91
C LYS A 84 -10.95 -53.00 24.64
N ASN A 85 -10.75 -51.69 24.68
CA ASN A 85 -10.10 -50.91 23.61
C ASN A 85 -8.65 -51.37 23.38
N LYS A 86 -8.25 -51.56 22.12
CA LYS A 86 -6.83 -51.62 21.73
C LYS A 86 -6.44 -50.31 21.07
N ASN A 87 -5.66 -49.50 21.78
CA ASN A 87 -5.07 -48.28 21.26
C ASN A 87 -3.73 -48.61 20.59
N LEU A 88 -3.53 -48.10 19.37
CA LEU A 88 -2.34 -48.34 18.56
C LEU A 88 -1.87 -47.04 17.91
N LYS A 89 -0.58 -46.95 17.64
CA LYS A 89 -0.02 -45.89 16.80
C LYS A 89 0.80 -46.54 15.69
N ILE A 90 0.59 -46.05 14.47
CA ILE A 90 1.39 -46.46 13.33
C ILE A 90 2.08 -45.23 12.73
N ASP A 91 3.34 -45.40 12.39
CA ASP A 91 4.04 -44.46 11.54
C ASP A 91 3.79 -44.89 10.09
N LEU A 92 3.28 -43.98 9.27
CA LEU A 92 3.01 -44.14 7.86
C LEU A 92 4.05 -43.32 7.08
N GLU A 93 4.63 -43.87 6.02
CA GLU A 93 5.60 -43.19 5.18
C GLU A 93 5.33 -43.53 3.72
N ILE A 94 4.97 -42.52 2.94
CA ILE A 94 4.66 -42.64 1.51
C ILE A 94 5.99 -42.71 0.74
N ARG A 95 6.15 -43.76 -0.08
CA ARG A 95 7.31 -44.00 -0.94
C ARG A 95 6.84 -44.36 -2.35
N GLU A 96 7.71 -44.17 -3.33
CA GLU A 96 7.48 -44.55 -4.73
C GLU A 96 7.02 -46.01 -4.87
N ILE A 97 7.65 -46.93 -4.14
CA ILE A 97 7.36 -48.38 -4.18
C ILE A 97 6.17 -48.83 -3.32
N GLY A 98 5.48 -47.93 -2.59
CA GLY A 98 4.37 -48.29 -1.72
C GLY A 98 4.27 -47.52 -0.40
N LEU A 99 3.26 -47.87 0.39
CA LEU A 99 3.06 -47.36 1.75
C LEU A 99 3.92 -48.14 2.75
N LYS A 100 4.95 -47.49 3.30
CA LYS A 100 5.68 -48.02 4.46
C LYS A 100 4.85 -47.80 5.74
N VAL A 101 4.66 -48.88 6.50
CA VAL A 101 3.87 -48.92 7.74
C VAL A 101 4.69 -49.54 8.85
N LYS A 102 4.82 -48.83 9.98
CA LYS A 102 5.54 -49.28 11.17
C LYS A 102 4.66 -49.25 12.42
N CYS A 103 4.59 -50.38 13.13
CA CYS A 103 3.68 -50.54 14.28
C CYS A 103 4.37 -50.36 15.64
N ASP A 104 3.73 -49.62 16.57
CA ASP A 104 4.23 -49.38 17.93
C ASP A 104 3.85 -50.46 18.98
N CYS A 105 3.23 -51.57 18.58
CA CYS A 105 2.67 -52.63 19.45
C CYS A 105 3.67 -53.37 20.39
N LYS A 106 4.95 -52.98 20.39
CA LYS A 106 6.08 -53.51 21.20
C LYS A 106 6.44 -55.00 21.01
N LYS A 107 5.59 -55.81 20.41
CA LYS A 107 5.88 -57.21 20.01
C LYS A 107 6.73 -57.25 18.74
N ARG A 108 7.56 -58.28 18.56
CA ARG A 108 8.21 -58.55 17.27
C ARG A 108 7.21 -59.27 16.37
N HIS A 109 7.11 -58.85 15.12
CA HIS A 109 6.33 -59.53 14.10
C HIS A 109 7.19 -59.73 12.84
N ASP A 110 6.99 -60.85 12.15
CA ASP A 110 7.63 -61.15 10.87
C ASP A 110 6.73 -60.78 9.67
N SER A 111 5.51 -60.30 9.95
CA SER A 111 4.53 -59.74 9.02
C SER A 111 3.86 -58.48 9.63
N LEU A 112 3.06 -57.74 8.85
CA LEU A 112 2.33 -56.60 9.37
C LEU A 112 1.30 -57.06 10.41
N CYS A 113 1.30 -56.43 11.58
CA CYS A 113 0.42 -56.76 12.71
C CYS A 113 -1.07 -56.74 12.29
N ASP A 114 -1.83 -57.79 12.61
CA ASP A 114 -3.26 -57.92 12.30
C ASP A 114 -4.07 -56.67 12.61
N TYR A 115 -3.90 -56.09 13.80
CA TYR A 115 -4.64 -54.89 14.20
C TYR A 115 -4.29 -53.64 13.38
N VAL A 116 -3.14 -53.63 12.71
CA VAL A 116 -2.77 -52.58 11.75
C VAL A 116 -3.41 -52.82 10.40
N ILE A 117 -3.44 -54.06 9.91
CA ILE A 117 -4.19 -54.42 8.69
C ILE A 117 -5.68 -54.11 8.89
N ILE A 118 -6.27 -54.50 10.03
CA ILE A 118 -7.66 -54.19 10.40
C ILE A 118 -7.90 -52.68 10.50
N GLY A 119 -6.97 -51.94 11.11
CA GLY A 119 -7.06 -50.47 11.22
C GLY A 119 -7.04 -49.78 9.85
N LEU A 120 -6.14 -50.19 8.96
CA LEU A 120 -6.05 -49.68 7.59
C LEU A 120 -7.28 -50.07 6.78
N TYR A 121 -7.64 -51.35 6.71
CA TYR A 121 -8.86 -51.83 6.04
C TYR A 121 -10.09 -50.99 6.41
N ARG A 122 -10.35 -50.81 7.72
CA ARG A 122 -11.50 -50.02 8.20
C ARG A 122 -11.41 -48.54 7.85
N LYS A 123 -10.22 -47.98 7.65
CA LYS A 123 -10.03 -46.58 7.26
C LYS A 123 -10.30 -46.38 5.77
N PHE A 124 -9.77 -47.25 4.92
CA PHE A 124 -9.96 -47.19 3.46
C PHE A 124 -11.39 -47.56 3.03
N LEU A 125 -12.06 -48.46 3.77
CA LEU A 125 -13.49 -48.75 3.62
C LEU A 125 -14.37 -47.49 3.77
N VAL A 126 -13.92 -46.49 4.53
CA VAL A 126 -14.63 -45.21 4.73
C VAL A 126 -14.17 -44.13 3.75
N SER A 127 -12.91 -44.14 3.30
CA SER A 127 -12.38 -43.17 2.34
C SER A 127 -11.11 -43.68 1.67
N ASN A 128 -11.20 -44.09 0.41
CA ASN A 128 -10.04 -44.41 -0.44
C ASN A 128 -9.06 -43.22 -0.60
N LYS A 129 -9.57 -41.98 -0.58
CA LYS A 129 -8.75 -40.75 -0.64
C LYS A 129 -7.87 -40.48 0.58
N PHE A 130 -7.83 -41.35 1.59
CA PHE A 130 -7.14 -41.07 2.86
C PHE A 130 -5.64 -40.72 2.71
N LEU A 131 -4.90 -41.41 1.84
CA LEU A 131 -3.49 -41.08 1.59
C LEU A 131 -3.34 -39.82 0.74
N HIS A 132 -4.20 -39.65 -0.26
CA HIS A 132 -4.22 -38.44 -1.10
C HIS A 132 -4.49 -37.18 -0.26
N ASP A 133 -5.43 -37.23 0.70
CA ASP A 133 -5.73 -36.12 1.62
C ASP A 133 -4.57 -35.83 2.59
N LEU A 134 -3.64 -36.79 2.79
CA LEU A 134 -2.43 -36.62 3.60
C LEU A 134 -1.17 -36.24 2.79
N TYR A 135 -1.16 -36.39 1.47
CA TYR A 135 0.06 -36.20 0.67
C TYR A 135 0.13 -34.81 0.04
N ALA A 136 1.00 -33.96 0.56
CA ALA A 136 1.31 -32.65 -0.01
C ALA A 136 2.23 -32.79 -1.25
N LYS A 137 1.67 -33.30 -2.36
CA LYS A 137 2.39 -33.63 -3.60
C LYS A 137 3.28 -32.49 -4.10
N ASP A 138 2.76 -31.27 -4.12
CA ASP A 138 3.43 -30.09 -4.68
C ASP A 138 4.61 -29.58 -3.83
N ILE A 139 4.75 -30.11 -2.61
CA ILE A 139 5.91 -29.90 -1.72
C ILE A 139 6.83 -31.12 -1.76
N ALA A 140 6.27 -32.34 -1.86
CA ALA A 140 7.05 -33.57 -1.92
C ALA A 140 7.98 -33.65 -3.15
N ILE A 141 7.61 -32.97 -4.25
CA ILE A 141 8.43 -32.85 -5.47
C ILE A 141 9.63 -31.89 -5.28
N LEU A 142 9.60 -31.00 -4.28
CA LEU A 142 10.72 -30.10 -3.98
C LEU A 142 11.90 -30.86 -3.35
N PRO A 143 13.14 -30.37 -3.49
CA PRO A 143 14.29 -30.87 -2.75
C PRO A 143 14.05 -30.88 -1.23
N GLU A 144 14.50 -31.91 -0.52
CA GLU A 144 14.30 -32.04 0.94
C GLU A 144 14.88 -30.85 1.73
N SER A 145 15.91 -30.18 1.20
CA SER A 145 16.49 -28.96 1.77
C SER A 145 15.53 -27.75 1.80
N GLN A 146 14.48 -27.74 0.97
CA GLN A 146 13.45 -26.70 0.90
C GLN A 146 12.22 -27.03 1.75
N HIS A 147 12.02 -28.30 2.16
CA HIS A 147 10.86 -28.70 2.97
C HIS A 147 10.80 -27.95 4.31
N LYS A 148 11.95 -27.49 4.82
CA LYS A 148 12.08 -26.68 6.05
C LYS A 148 11.34 -25.32 6.00
N TYR A 149 10.99 -24.82 4.82
CA TYR A 149 10.27 -23.56 4.65
C TYR A 149 8.74 -23.70 4.86
N PHE A 150 8.23 -24.93 4.86
CA PHE A 150 6.80 -25.22 4.95
C PHE A 150 6.43 -25.73 6.34
N GLN A 151 5.55 -25.01 7.04
CA GLN A 151 4.85 -25.59 8.18
C GLN A 151 3.62 -26.35 7.66
N LEU A 152 3.48 -27.63 8.02
CA LEU A 152 2.33 -28.45 7.62
C LEU A 152 1.44 -28.75 8.82
N GLY A 153 0.16 -28.44 8.66
CA GLY A 153 -0.92 -28.68 9.61
C GLY A 153 -1.88 -29.78 9.14
N ILE A 154 -2.80 -30.16 10.03
CA ILE A 154 -3.94 -31.03 9.70
C ILE A 154 -5.23 -30.24 9.91
N SER A 155 -5.81 -29.81 8.79
CA SER A 155 -7.12 -29.18 8.77
C SER A 155 -8.22 -30.23 8.99
N ARG A 156 -9.26 -29.83 9.74
CA ARG A 156 -10.51 -30.58 9.88
C ARG A 156 -11.66 -29.77 9.33
N LEU A 157 -11.95 -29.96 8.06
CA LEU A 157 -13.19 -29.47 7.48
C LEU A 157 -14.38 -30.21 8.11
N TYR A 158 -15.52 -29.52 8.19
CA TYR A 158 -16.77 -30.11 8.69
C TYR A 158 -17.02 -31.45 7.97
N TYR A 159 -17.36 -32.49 8.74
CA TYR A 159 -17.46 -33.91 8.30
C TYR A 159 -16.15 -34.72 8.17
N ARG A 160 -15.31 -34.72 9.21
CA ARG A 160 -14.39 -35.83 9.60
C ARG A 160 -13.37 -36.31 8.55
N LYS A 161 -12.80 -35.41 7.75
CA LYS A 161 -11.57 -35.71 6.97
C LYS A 161 -10.42 -34.86 7.49
N ASP A 162 -9.37 -35.53 7.96
CA ASP A 162 -8.07 -34.92 8.26
C ASP A 162 -7.38 -34.69 6.90
N LYS A 163 -7.17 -33.43 6.48
CA LYS A 163 -6.46 -33.07 5.25
C LYS A 163 -5.24 -32.21 5.58
N VAL A 164 -4.09 -32.52 4.98
CA VAL A 164 -2.88 -31.69 5.11
C VAL A 164 -3.12 -30.30 4.51
N CYS A 165 -2.75 -29.28 5.26
CA CYS A 165 -2.76 -27.89 4.87
C CYS A 165 -1.40 -27.25 5.15
N ILE A 166 -1.06 -26.20 4.42
CA ILE A 166 0.10 -25.36 4.72
C ILE A 166 -0.33 -24.34 5.77
N GLU A 167 0.45 -24.22 6.84
CA GLU A 167 0.31 -23.21 7.89
C GLU A 167 1.43 -22.16 7.73
N ASN A 168 1.25 -20.97 8.31
CA ASN A 168 2.31 -19.97 8.36
C ASN A 168 3.47 -20.46 9.23
N HIS A 169 4.70 -20.35 8.75
CA HIS A 169 5.88 -20.76 9.51
C HIS A 169 6.42 -19.58 10.33
N ASN A 170 6.52 -19.70 11.67
CA ASN A 170 6.92 -18.57 12.53
C ASN A 170 8.24 -17.89 12.12
N GLN A 171 9.21 -18.65 11.58
CA GLN A 171 10.52 -18.14 11.14
C GLN A 171 10.58 -17.73 9.65
N PHE A 172 9.69 -18.26 8.80
CA PHE A 172 9.79 -18.15 7.34
C PHE A 172 8.53 -17.54 6.69
N GLY A 173 7.47 -17.31 7.46
CA GLY A 173 6.21 -16.74 7.01
C GLY A 173 5.44 -17.68 6.08
N GLN A 174 4.85 -17.10 5.03
CA GLN A 174 4.28 -17.84 3.90
C GLN A 174 5.28 -18.00 2.76
N VAL A 175 5.15 -19.05 1.96
CA VAL A 175 5.95 -19.24 0.74
C VAL A 175 5.18 -18.68 -0.45
N TYR A 176 5.73 -17.67 -1.12
CA TYR A 176 5.05 -16.79 -2.09
C TYR A 176 4.08 -17.52 -3.04
N ASN A 177 4.57 -18.39 -3.92
CA ASN A 177 3.72 -19.09 -4.90
C ASN A 177 2.89 -20.29 -4.36
N TYR A 178 2.72 -20.42 -3.04
CA TYR A 178 1.82 -21.40 -2.41
C TYR A 178 0.60 -20.78 -1.71
N PHE A 179 0.48 -19.45 -1.71
CA PHE A 179 -0.64 -18.71 -1.18
C PHE A 179 -1.12 -17.68 -2.19
N ASP A 180 -2.39 -17.29 -2.11
CA ASP A 180 -2.93 -16.23 -2.98
C ASP A 180 -2.51 -14.87 -2.42
N HIS A 181 -1.92 -14.06 -3.30
CA HIS A 181 -1.43 -12.72 -2.99
C HIS A 181 -2.09 -11.65 -3.87
N GLN A 182 -3.11 -11.99 -4.66
CA GLN A 182 -3.76 -11.04 -5.57
C GLN A 182 -4.36 -9.80 -4.86
N GLU A 183 -4.90 -9.94 -3.65
CA GLU A 183 -5.39 -8.78 -2.85
C GLU A 183 -4.24 -7.81 -2.53
N LEU A 184 -3.05 -8.31 -2.18
CA LEU A 184 -1.85 -7.51 -1.92
C LEU A 184 -1.26 -6.92 -3.21
N GLU A 185 -1.18 -7.71 -4.29
CA GLU A 185 -0.69 -7.23 -5.59
C GLU A 185 -1.58 -6.11 -6.15
N SER A 186 -2.91 -6.18 -5.94
CA SER A 186 -3.87 -5.18 -6.41
C SER A 186 -3.85 -3.89 -5.55
N GLU A 187 -3.84 -4.00 -4.22
CA GLU A 187 -3.77 -2.84 -3.30
C GLU A 187 -2.41 -2.10 -3.35
N LEU A 188 -1.38 -2.71 -3.95
CA LEU A 188 -0.12 -2.03 -4.27
C LEU A 188 -0.15 -1.25 -5.59
N LEU A 189 -1.12 -1.51 -6.49
CA LEU A 189 -1.22 -0.88 -7.81
C LEU A 189 -2.15 0.34 -7.83
N ASP A 190 -3.24 0.34 -7.05
CA ASP A 190 -4.24 1.41 -7.08
C ASP A 190 -4.10 2.40 -5.90
N ALA A 191 -4.06 3.72 -6.19
CA ALA A 191 -4.10 4.78 -5.15
C ALA A 191 -4.44 6.22 -5.64
N ALA A 192 -5.73 6.59 -5.76
CA ALA A 192 -6.15 8.01 -5.86
C ALA A 192 -7.62 8.27 -5.47
N SER A 193 -7.92 9.32 -4.67
CA SER A 193 -8.68 10.56 -5.05
C SER A 193 -8.97 11.48 -3.82
N GLU A 194 -9.80 12.55 -3.91
CA GLU A 194 -9.58 13.85 -3.20
C GLU A 194 -10.76 14.50 -2.37
N ASN A 195 -10.39 15.46 -1.46
CA ASN A 195 -11.06 16.77 -1.13
C ASN A 195 -12.45 16.82 -0.37
N ARG A 196 -12.92 17.87 0.37
CA ARG A 196 -12.37 19.14 0.99
C ARG A 196 -13.34 19.74 2.07
N TRP A 197 -12.85 20.62 3.00
CA TRP A 197 -13.59 21.65 3.83
C TRP A 197 -14.69 21.19 4.85
N MET A 198 -15.40 21.99 5.71
CA MET A 198 -15.42 23.43 6.16
C MET A 198 -15.90 23.57 7.66
N GLU A 199 -16.26 24.77 8.18
CA GLU A 199 -16.60 25.10 9.62
C GLU A 199 -18.08 25.49 9.91
N GLN A 200 -18.56 25.37 11.18
CA GLN A 200 -19.27 26.45 11.95
C GLN A 200 -19.66 26.09 13.43
N HIS A 201 -20.23 27.09 14.14
CA HIS A 201 -20.16 27.35 15.60
C HIS A 201 -21.13 26.62 16.58
N GLU A 202 -20.91 26.95 17.87
CA GLU A 202 -21.30 26.31 19.14
C GLU A 202 -22.69 26.68 19.72
N ALA A 203 -23.15 25.84 20.65
CA ALA A 203 -24.08 26.13 21.76
C ALA A 203 -24.04 24.94 22.77
N PRO A 204 -24.64 24.99 24.00
CA PRO A 204 -24.17 24.23 25.19
C PRO A 204 -24.60 22.75 25.33
N PHE A 205 -23.90 22.01 26.22
CA PHE A 205 -23.44 20.63 25.93
C PHE A 205 -23.94 19.48 26.85
N PRO A 206 -24.23 18.27 26.31
CA PRO A 206 -24.33 17.00 27.05
C PRO A 206 -22.96 16.35 27.36
N ASN A 207 -22.94 15.32 28.22
CA ASN A 207 -21.72 14.60 28.62
C ASN A 207 -21.66 13.18 28.01
N PHE A 208 -20.67 12.93 27.15
CA PHE A 208 -20.57 11.71 26.32
C PHE A 208 -19.39 10.80 26.68
N MET A 209 -19.61 9.49 26.52
CA MET A 209 -18.58 8.46 26.47
C MET A 209 -18.44 7.96 25.03
N TYR A 210 -17.22 7.95 24.50
CA TYR A 210 -16.92 7.52 23.14
C TYR A 210 -16.42 6.06 23.11
N VAL A 211 -17.00 5.25 22.23
CA VAL A 211 -16.84 3.79 22.20
C VAL A 211 -16.41 3.28 20.82
N ILE A 212 -15.44 2.36 20.78
CA ILE A 212 -15.05 1.59 19.58
C ILE A 212 -15.26 0.09 19.86
N PRO A 213 -16.05 -0.65 19.06
CA PRO A 213 -16.16 -2.10 19.23
C PRO A 213 -15.04 -2.85 18.49
N ARG A 214 -14.41 -3.82 19.16
CA ARG A 214 -13.26 -4.57 18.61
C ARG A 214 -13.57 -5.57 17.50
N GLU A 215 -14.86 -5.87 17.26
CA GLU A 215 -15.34 -6.95 16.38
C GLU A 215 -16.32 -6.49 15.28
N ARG A 216 -16.57 -5.19 15.14
CA ARG A 216 -17.41 -4.64 14.07
C ARG A 216 -16.66 -3.53 13.34
N GLN A 217 -16.85 -3.51 12.03
CA GLN A 217 -16.35 -2.49 11.11
C GLN A 217 -17.50 -2.01 10.22
N VAL A 218 -17.30 -0.88 9.55
CA VAL A 218 -18.04 -0.52 8.33
C VAL A 218 -17.03 -0.60 7.21
N ASP A 219 -17.13 -1.61 6.35
CA ASP A 219 -16.25 -1.83 5.20
C ASP A 219 -14.74 -1.74 5.53
N GLY A 220 -14.35 -2.37 6.65
CA GLY A 220 -12.99 -2.41 7.19
C GLY A 220 -12.65 -1.33 8.22
N LEU A 221 -13.36 -0.20 8.20
CA LEU A 221 -12.98 0.99 8.97
C LEU A 221 -13.30 0.95 10.47
N PRO A 222 -12.52 1.67 11.28
CA PRO A 222 -12.77 1.87 12.69
C PRO A 222 -13.84 2.95 12.90
N PHE A 223 -14.80 2.69 13.80
CA PHE A 223 -15.87 3.65 14.08
C PHE A 223 -16.03 4.00 15.55
N LEU A 224 -16.50 5.23 15.76
CA LEU A 224 -16.75 5.82 17.06
C LEU A 224 -18.27 5.91 17.30
N ILE A 225 -18.74 5.43 18.45
CA ILE A 225 -20.12 5.59 18.92
C ILE A 225 -20.13 6.54 20.13
N PRO A 226 -20.91 7.64 20.12
CA PRO A 226 -21.18 8.45 21.30
C PRO A 226 -22.33 7.85 22.12
N PHE A 227 -22.08 7.59 23.40
CA PHE A 227 -23.11 7.27 24.39
C PHE A 227 -23.27 8.41 25.37
N GLU A 228 -24.48 8.90 25.58
CA GLU A 228 -24.74 9.85 26.66
C GLU A 228 -24.63 9.13 28.01
N ILE A 229 -23.80 9.63 28.93
CA ILE A 229 -23.44 8.91 30.17
C ILE A 229 -24.64 8.75 31.12
N ASN A 230 -25.51 9.77 31.18
CA ASN A 230 -26.63 9.82 32.12
C ASN A 230 -27.79 8.90 31.69
N SER A 231 -28.23 9.01 30.43
CA SER A 231 -29.32 8.21 29.87
C SER A 231 -28.89 6.80 29.42
N LYS A 232 -27.59 6.61 29.14
CA LYS A 232 -26.98 5.41 28.55
C LYS A 232 -27.53 5.07 27.16
N ILE A 233 -28.03 6.07 26.44
CA ILE A 233 -28.57 5.94 25.09
C ILE A 233 -27.44 6.08 24.05
N ASN A 234 -27.54 5.32 22.96
CA ASN A 234 -26.68 5.49 21.79
C ASN A 234 -27.13 6.73 21.02
N TYR A 235 -26.27 7.75 20.95
CA TYR A 235 -26.65 9.05 20.42
C TYR A 235 -26.61 9.12 18.87
N LEU A 236 -26.29 8.02 18.19
CA LEU A 236 -26.29 7.96 16.72
C LEU A 236 -27.68 8.15 16.09
N GLU A 237 -28.74 7.69 16.75
CA GLU A 237 -30.11 7.78 16.21
C GLU A 237 -30.62 9.24 16.19
N GLU A 238 -30.23 10.03 17.18
CA GLU A 238 -30.63 11.44 17.33
C GLU A 238 -29.98 12.38 16.30
N PHE A 239 -28.85 11.98 15.68
CA PHE A 239 -28.20 12.80 14.64
C PHE A 239 -29.06 13.02 13.39
N GLY A 240 -30.13 12.24 13.19
CA GLY A 240 -31.05 12.42 12.07
C GLY A 240 -32.08 13.54 12.23
N ASN A 241 -32.40 13.99 13.46
CA ASN A 241 -33.54 14.87 13.73
C ASN A 241 -33.19 16.04 14.67
N LYS A 242 -32.78 17.17 14.06
CA LYS A 242 -32.35 18.43 14.69
C LYS A 242 -31.02 18.36 15.43
N LEU A 243 -30.24 19.43 15.26
CA LEU A 243 -28.96 19.63 15.92
C LEU A 243 -29.15 19.78 17.43
N ALA A 244 -28.71 18.79 18.19
CA ALA A 244 -28.26 19.02 19.54
C ALA A 244 -26.93 19.82 19.52
N ASN A 245 -26.68 20.46 20.65
CA ASN A 245 -25.62 21.41 20.89
C ASN A 245 -24.47 20.69 21.63
N PHE A 246 -23.22 20.79 21.16
CA PHE A 246 -22.13 19.89 21.55
C PHE A 246 -20.86 20.61 21.96
N ALA A 247 -20.13 20.07 22.94
CA ALA A 247 -18.92 20.68 23.47
C ALA A 247 -17.87 20.90 22.39
N ASP A 248 -17.12 21.98 22.44
CA ASP A 248 -16.04 22.29 21.49
C ASP A 248 -15.01 21.14 21.47
N SER A 249 -14.78 20.53 22.64
CA SER A 249 -13.97 19.32 22.83
C SER A 249 -14.56 18.04 22.22
N ASP A 250 -15.82 18.06 21.81
CA ASP A 250 -16.60 16.96 21.24
C ASP A 250 -17.04 17.20 19.78
N VAL A 251 -16.99 18.44 19.28
CA VAL A 251 -17.37 18.81 17.89
C VAL A 251 -16.73 17.89 16.85
N LEU A 252 -15.40 17.70 16.92
CA LEU A 252 -14.67 16.85 15.97
C LEU A 252 -15.01 15.35 16.13
N LYS A 253 -15.31 14.90 17.36
CA LYS A 253 -15.70 13.51 17.63
C LYS A 253 -17.08 13.22 17.04
N ILE A 254 -18.00 14.18 17.13
CA ILE A 254 -19.37 14.05 16.66
C ILE A 254 -19.48 14.25 15.15
N ASP A 255 -18.69 15.15 14.55
CA ASP A 255 -18.49 15.23 13.10
C ASP A 255 -18.01 13.90 12.52
N LEU A 256 -17.00 13.28 13.14
CA LEU A 256 -16.54 11.94 12.79
C LEU A 256 -17.66 10.88 12.91
N CYS A 257 -18.41 10.85 14.02
CA CYS A 257 -19.54 9.93 14.20
C CYS A 257 -20.61 10.11 13.11
N ARG A 258 -20.92 11.35 12.71
CA ARG A 258 -21.87 11.68 11.64
C ARG A 258 -21.39 11.24 10.27
N LYS A 259 -20.12 11.48 9.94
CA LYS A 259 -19.51 11.04 8.67
C LYS A 259 -19.56 9.53 8.52
N ILE A 260 -19.21 8.79 9.58
CA ILE A 260 -19.33 7.33 9.60
C ILE A 260 -20.78 6.87 9.46
N LEU A 261 -21.74 7.53 10.13
CA LEU A 261 -23.15 7.18 10.02
C LEU A 261 -23.68 7.39 8.60
N ALA A 262 -23.32 8.50 7.94
CA ALA A 262 -23.67 8.78 6.55
C ALA A 262 -23.07 7.73 5.59
N PHE A 263 -21.78 7.44 5.72
CA PHE A 263 -21.06 6.38 5.00
C PHE A 263 -21.74 5.02 5.15
N SER A 264 -22.12 4.64 6.38
CA SER A 264 -22.81 3.36 6.65
C SER A 264 -24.23 3.27 6.05
N LYS A 265 -24.79 4.39 5.61
CA LYS A 265 -26.15 4.50 5.05
C LYS A 265 -26.16 4.73 3.53
N SER A 266 -25.01 4.81 2.86
CA SER A 266 -24.96 5.20 1.45
C SER A 266 -25.79 4.26 0.55
N PRO A 267 -26.59 4.77 -0.41
CA PRO A 267 -27.49 3.92 -1.21
C PRO A 267 -26.78 2.83 -2.01
N GLN A 268 -25.53 3.09 -2.41
CA GLN A 268 -24.66 2.18 -3.17
C GLN A 268 -24.33 0.88 -2.42
N ARG A 269 -24.47 0.87 -1.08
CA ARG A 269 -24.18 -0.28 -0.19
C ARG A 269 -25.41 -0.95 0.39
N GLN A 270 -26.60 -0.35 0.25
CA GLN A 270 -27.88 -1.01 0.55
C GLN A 270 -28.30 -1.96 -0.60
N LEU A 271 -27.80 -1.71 -1.82
CA LEU A 271 -27.95 -2.58 -3.00
C LEU A 271 -26.82 -3.59 -3.07
N GLY A 272 -26.99 -4.70 -2.34
CA GLY A 272 -26.15 -5.88 -2.49
C GLY A 272 -26.46 -6.62 -3.79
N ASP A 273 -25.86 -6.19 -4.90
CA ASP A 273 -25.82 -6.95 -6.15
C ASP A 273 -24.60 -6.60 -7.03
N ARG A 274 -24.40 -7.44 -8.05
CA ARG A 274 -23.10 -8.10 -8.30
C ARG A 274 -22.37 -7.68 -9.59
N GLU A 275 -22.66 -6.51 -10.13
CA GLU A 275 -22.08 -6.05 -11.40
C GLU A 275 -21.56 -4.60 -11.31
N LYS A 276 -20.34 -4.40 -11.85
CA LYS A 276 -19.50 -3.17 -11.87
C LYS A 276 -18.61 -2.95 -10.63
N ASP A 277 -17.53 -3.74 -10.55
CA ASP A 277 -16.51 -3.60 -9.50
C ASP A 277 -15.50 -2.45 -9.77
N GLU A 278 -15.04 -2.26 -11.00
CA GLU A 278 -13.94 -1.31 -11.31
C GLU A 278 -14.27 0.15 -10.91
N THR A 279 -15.42 0.68 -11.31
CA THR A 279 -15.85 2.04 -10.94
C THR A 279 -16.34 2.17 -9.48
N ARG A 280 -16.46 1.07 -8.74
CA ARG A 280 -16.89 1.07 -7.33
C ARG A 280 -15.70 1.32 -6.39
N ASN A 281 -14.53 0.75 -6.70
CA ASN A 281 -13.35 0.78 -5.84
C ASN A 281 -12.83 2.20 -5.56
N ASP A 282 -12.71 3.05 -6.59
CA ASP A 282 -12.23 4.44 -6.41
C ASP A 282 -13.16 5.26 -5.50
N ALA A 283 -14.47 5.19 -5.74
CA ALA A 283 -15.45 5.95 -4.94
C ALA A 283 -15.48 5.48 -3.48
N ASP A 284 -15.47 4.16 -3.23
CA ASP A 284 -15.39 3.61 -1.88
C ASP A 284 -14.07 4.01 -1.18
N ARG A 285 -12.96 4.15 -1.93
CA ARG A 285 -11.68 4.62 -1.37
C ARG A 285 -11.73 6.09 -0.95
N VAL A 286 -12.28 6.99 -1.77
CA VAL A 286 -12.47 8.42 -1.40
C VAL A 286 -13.23 8.54 -0.09
N GLU A 287 -14.37 7.84 -0.01
CA GLU A 287 -15.20 7.90 1.18
C GLU A 287 -14.48 7.34 2.42
N LYS A 288 -13.63 6.32 2.26
CA LYS A 288 -12.76 5.81 3.34
C LYS A 288 -11.72 6.84 3.77
N ASP A 289 -11.03 7.49 2.83
CA ASP A 289 -10.03 8.52 3.11
C ASP A 289 -10.63 9.77 3.78
N ILE A 290 -11.91 10.09 3.53
CA ILE A 290 -12.66 11.13 4.25
C ILE A 290 -12.79 10.79 5.74
N ILE A 291 -13.09 9.54 6.09
CA ILE A 291 -13.22 9.09 7.49
C ILE A 291 -11.84 9.07 8.18
N ILE A 292 -10.80 8.57 7.52
CA ILE A 292 -9.44 8.60 8.05
C ILE A 292 -8.94 10.05 8.25
N SER A 293 -9.27 10.96 7.34
CA SER A 293 -8.95 12.38 7.46
C SER A 293 -9.73 13.08 8.59
N ALA A 294 -10.95 12.65 8.89
CA ALA A 294 -11.71 13.12 10.05
C ALA A 294 -11.09 12.64 11.37
N TRP A 295 -10.65 11.37 11.43
CA TRP A 295 -9.85 10.85 12.54
C TRP A 295 -8.53 11.60 12.72
N ARG A 296 -7.81 11.89 11.63
CA ARG A 296 -6.56 12.66 11.68
C ARG A 296 -6.81 14.04 12.30
N LYS A 297 -7.79 14.80 11.81
CA LYS A 297 -8.17 16.12 12.35
C LYS A 297 -8.59 16.09 13.82
N LEU A 298 -9.26 15.02 14.27
CA LEU A 298 -9.64 14.84 15.68
C LEU A 298 -8.41 14.66 16.60
N LEU A 299 -7.32 14.11 16.07
CA LEU A 299 -6.09 13.83 16.83
C LEU A 299 -4.97 14.85 16.55
N GLU A 300 -5.09 15.68 15.51
CA GLU A 300 -4.26 16.86 15.21
C GLU A 300 -4.60 18.02 16.17
N GLY A 301 -4.24 17.84 17.44
CA GLY A 301 -4.38 18.84 18.50
C GLY A 301 -3.27 18.68 19.54
N LYS A 302 -3.00 19.74 20.31
CA LYS A 302 -1.88 19.86 21.28
C LYS A 302 -1.53 18.54 21.97
N SER A 303 -0.23 18.24 22.06
CA SER A 303 0.44 17.02 22.60
C SER A 303 -0.16 16.33 23.83
N ASP A 304 -0.95 17.07 24.61
CA ASP A 304 -1.48 16.67 25.91
C ASP A 304 -2.94 16.16 25.79
N GLN A 305 -3.62 16.40 24.66
CA GLN A 305 -4.99 15.96 24.39
C GLN A 305 -5.06 14.54 23.83
N ARG A 306 -4.69 13.58 24.68
CA ARG A 306 -4.92 12.15 24.41
C ARG A 306 -6.43 11.87 24.39
N LEU A 307 -6.94 11.31 23.29
CA LEU A 307 -8.34 10.93 23.19
C LEU A 307 -8.58 9.62 23.95
N ARG A 308 -9.15 9.69 25.16
CA ARG A 308 -9.53 8.48 25.91
C ARG A 308 -10.78 7.84 25.29
N VAL A 309 -10.65 6.64 24.74
CA VAL A 309 -11.74 5.89 24.09
C VAL A 309 -11.97 4.54 24.79
N ALA A 310 -13.24 4.13 24.88
CA ALA A 310 -13.66 2.85 25.40
C ALA A 310 -13.69 1.78 24.30
N PHE A 311 -12.72 0.87 24.29
CA PHE A 311 -12.70 -0.32 23.43
C PHE A 311 -13.52 -1.43 24.05
N VAL A 312 -14.43 -2.03 23.27
CA VAL A 312 -15.43 -2.98 23.82
C VAL A 312 -15.57 -4.26 23.02
N ASP A 313 -15.65 -5.38 23.74
CA ASP A 313 -16.03 -6.68 23.16
C ASP A 313 -17.55 -6.79 23.01
N ARG A 314 -18.01 -7.59 22.04
CA ARG A 314 -19.42 -7.71 21.67
C ARG A 314 -20.32 -8.26 22.78
N ASN A 315 -21.60 -7.88 22.70
CA ASN A 315 -22.72 -8.56 23.39
C ASN A 315 -23.70 -9.25 22.42
N ASN A 316 -23.73 -8.92 21.12
CA ASN A 316 -24.50 -9.66 20.09
C ASN A 316 -23.94 -9.40 18.68
N PHE A 317 -24.11 -10.36 17.76
CA PHE A 317 -23.54 -10.30 16.40
C PHE A 317 -24.36 -9.47 15.39
N LYS A 318 -25.69 -9.40 15.55
CA LYS A 318 -26.63 -8.93 14.51
C LYS A 318 -27.09 -7.45 14.58
N THR A 319 -26.83 -6.72 15.66
CA THR A 319 -27.30 -5.32 15.85
C THR A 319 -26.55 -4.31 14.96
N THR A 320 -27.28 -3.42 14.26
CA THR A 320 -26.70 -2.27 13.52
C THR A 320 -25.93 -1.32 14.46
N ILE A 321 -25.19 -0.35 13.91
CA ILE A 321 -24.36 0.58 14.70
C ILE A 321 -25.24 1.42 15.64
N GLU A 322 -26.41 1.85 15.15
CA GLU A 322 -27.45 2.56 15.90
C GLU A 322 -28.01 1.69 17.04
N ASN A 323 -28.23 0.40 16.77
CA ASN A 323 -28.70 -0.57 17.75
C ASN A 323 -27.60 -1.09 18.72
N PHE A 324 -26.41 -0.50 18.74
CA PHE A 324 -25.37 -0.87 19.70
C PHE A 324 -25.77 -0.44 21.11
N LYS A 325 -25.74 -1.37 22.07
CA LYS A 325 -26.14 -1.10 23.47
C LYS A 325 -24.97 -0.57 24.29
N TYR A 326 -25.28 0.24 25.31
CA TYR A 326 -24.29 0.76 26.25
C TYR A 326 -23.41 -0.37 26.82
N PRO A 327 -22.07 -0.22 26.80
CA PRO A 327 -21.17 -1.31 27.15
C PRO A 327 -21.13 -1.61 28.66
N SER A 328 -20.87 -2.88 28.98
CA SER A 328 -20.69 -3.34 30.36
C SER A 328 -19.24 -3.11 30.81
N LYS A 329 -19.06 -2.56 32.03
CA LYS A 329 -17.72 -2.29 32.62
C LYS A 329 -16.77 -3.49 32.58
N TYR A 330 -17.28 -4.72 32.60
CA TYR A 330 -16.49 -5.95 32.58
C TYR A 330 -15.91 -6.34 31.20
N ARG A 331 -16.28 -5.62 30.12
CA ARG A 331 -15.81 -5.86 28.75
C ARG A 331 -15.34 -4.57 28.06
N THR A 332 -14.98 -3.56 28.86
CA THR A 332 -14.47 -2.28 28.38
C THR A 332 -13.02 -2.11 28.80
N THR A 333 -12.15 -1.87 27.85
CA THR A 333 -10.78 -1.41 28.07
C THR A 333 -10.69 0.04 27.60
N TYR A 334 -10.12 0.93 28.40
CA TYR A 334 -9.93 2.31 27.97
C TYR A 334 -8.50 2.50 27.48
N ARG A 335 -8.32 3.13 26.32
CA ARG A 335 -7.01 3.52 25.79
C ARG A 335 -7.01 5.00 25.46
N ASN A 336 -5.84 5.61 25.57
CA ASN A 336 -5.51 6.89 24.99
C ASN A 336 -5.12 6.65 23.53
N VAL A 337 -5.94 7.17 22.61
CA VAL A 337 -5.62 7.15 21.17
C VAL A 337 -4.71 8.33 20.86
N ILE A 338 -3.59 8.04 20.20
CA ILE A 338 -2.56 9.00 19.78
C ILE A 338 -2.41 8.91 18.26
N LEU A 339 -2.28 10.03 17.55
CA LEU A 339 -2.03 10.00 16.10
C LEU A 339 -0.67 9.38 15.78
N ALA A 340 -0.63 8.45 14.82
CA ALA A 340 0.63 7.86 14.34
C ALA A 340 1.40 8.80 13.41
N GLY A 341 0.73 9.34 12.38
CA GLY A 341 1.32 10.31 11.44
C GLY A 341 2.61 9.84 10.79
N ASP A 342 3.59 10.75 10.74
CA ASP A 342 4.94 10.48 10.22
C ASP A 342 5.87 9.83 11.25
N ASP A 343 5.51 9.84 12.55
CA ASP A 343 6.28 9.13 13.60
C ASP A 343 6.26 7.61 13.37
N LEU A 344 5.23 7.08 12.71
CA LEU A 344 5.10 5.65 12.38
C LEU A 344 5.49 5.37 10.93
N SER A 345 6.54 4.59 10.73
CA SER A 345 7.01 4.14 9.42
C SER A 345 6.97 2.61 9.29
N LEU A 346 6.71 2.16 8.06
CA LEU A 346 6.88 0.76 7.67
C LEU A 346 8.20 0.65 6.89
N LYS A 347 9.03 -0.31 7.29
CA LYS A 347 10.23 -0.70 6.56
C LYS A 347 10.13 -2.17 6.19
N PHE A 348 10.76 -2.55 5.10
CA PHE A 348 10.95 -3.95 4.74
C PHE A 348 12.41 -4.31 4.90
N HIS A 349 12.68 -5.51 5.40
CA HIS A 349 14.02 -6.10 5.38
C HIS A 349 13.99 -7.30 4.46
N LEU A 350 14.81 -7.29 3.41
CA LEU A 350 14.90 -8.35 2.42
C LEU A 350 16.27 -9.00 2.51
N LYS A 351 16.29 -10.20 3.11
CA LYS A 351 17.50 -11.00 3.30
C LYS A 351 17.65 -12.02 2.18
N GLU A 352 18.83 -12.09 1.58
CA GLU A 352 19.18 -13.16 0.65
C GLU A 352 19.76 -14.37 1.39
N GLY A 353 19.15 -15.53 1.19
CA GLY A 353 19.67 -16.84 1.57
C GLY A 353 20.24 -17.60 0.37
N SER A 354 20.97 -18.69 0.64
CA SER A 354 21.62 -19.48 -0.42
C SER A 354 20.67 -20.13 -1.44
N ASP A 355 19.40 -20.29 -1.09
CA ASP A 355 18.34 -20.95 -1.88
C ASP A 355 16.97 -20.24 -1.85
N HIS A 356 16.87 -19.08 -1.18
CA HIS A 356 15.61 -18.33 -0.99
C HIS A 356 15.86 -16.84 -0.71
N LEU A 357 14.83 -16.01 -0.83
CA LEU A 357 14.75 -14.68 -0.21
C LEU A 357 13.79 -14.72 0.97
N LEU A 358 14.03 -13.87 1.97
CA LEU A 358 13.11 -13.65 3.09
C LEU A 358 12.79 -12.16 3.21
N LEU A 359 11.59 -11.78 2.79
CA LEU A 359 11.03 -10.44 3.00
C LEU A 359 10.37 -10.38 4.37
N SER A 360 10.69 -9.38 5.18
CA SER A 360 10.10 -9.16 6.52
C SER A 360 9.56 -7.74 6.63
N LEU A 361 8.33 -7.57 7.15
CA LEU A 361 7.82 -6.24 7.53
C LEU A 361 8.33 -5.87 8.92
N ILE A 362 8.89 -4.66 9.04
CA ILE A 362 9.37 -4.03 10.27
C ILE A 362 8.54 -2.77 10.54
N LEU A 363 7.94 -2.70 11.73
CA LEU A 363 7.21 -1.54 12.20
C LEU A 363 8.14 -0.65 13.03
N VAL A 364 8.25 0.63 12.68
CA VAL A 364 9.10 1.59 13.39
C VAL A 364 8.28 2.78 13.86
N TYR A 365 8.35 3.11 15.14
CA TYR A 365 7.71 4.28 15.75
C TYR A 365 8.74 5.16 16.45
N LYS A 366 8.79 6.45 16.10
CA LYS A 366 9.77 7.43 16.63
C LYS A 366 11.24 6.99 16.49
N GLY A 367 11.53 6.25 15.43
CA GLY A 367 12.87 5.70 15.13
C GLY A 367 13.17 4.36 15.80
N GLU A 368 12.33 3.85 16.71
CA GLU A 368 12.51 2.56 17.38
C GLU A 368 11.63 1.46 16.76
N GLU A 369 12.17 0.24 16.67
CA GLU A 369 11.44 -0.93 16.18
C GLU A 369 10.40 -1.41 17.20
N LEU A 370 9.12 -1.41 16.82
CA LEU A 370 8.04 -1.99 17.63
C LEU A 370 8.00 -3.50 17.44
N LYS A 371 8.50 -4.24 18.42
CA LYS A 371 8.48 -5.72 18.46
C LYS A 371 7.19 -6.24 19.07
N ASP A 372 6.74 -7.39 18.58
CA ASP A 372 5.55 -8.11 19.07
C ASP A 372 4.28 -7.23 19.16
N TYR A 373 4.16 -6.26 18.26
CA TYR A 373 3.05 -5.31 18.24
C TYR A 373 1.71 -6.03 18.02
N THR A 374 0.67 -5.59 18.72
CA THR A 374 -0.70 -6.13 18.60
C THR A 374 -1.67 -5.00 18.32
N SER A 375 -2.77 -5.31 17.61
CA SER A 375 -3.87 -4.36 17.48
C SER A 375 -4.86 -4.51 18.64
N GLU A 376 -5.43 -3.39 19.07
CA GLU A 376 -6.54 -3.34 20.02
C GLU A 376 -7.85 -3.86 19.40
N CYS A 377 -7.93 -3.91 18.07
CA CYS A 377 -9.02 -4.51 17.30
C CYS A 377 -8.57 -5.85 16.68
N ARG A 378 -9.48 -6.83 16.56
CA ARG A 378 -9.08 -8.18 16.10
C ARG A 378 -8.95 -8.34 14.58
N SER A 379 -9.50 -7.41 13.79
CA SER A 379 -9.66 -7.54 12.34
C SER A 379 -9.11 -6.37 11.52
N ASN A 380 -8.41 -5.43 12.17
CA ASN A 380 -7.69 -4.33 11.52
C ASN A 380 -6.51 -3.88 12.39
N PHE A 381 -5.60 -3.10 11.82
CA PHE A 381 -4.43 -2.52 12.49
C PHE A 381 -4.53 -0.99 12.65
N PHE A 382 -5.73 -0.42 12.55
CA PHE A 382 -5.95 1.00 12.81
C PHE A 382 -5.60 1.46 14.23
N PHE A 383 -5.55 0.56 15.22
CA PHE A 383 -5.18 0.86 16.60
C PHE A 383 -4.08 -0.08 17.11
N ILE A 384 -2.82 0.30 16.97
CA ILE A 384 -1.68 -0.51 17.45
C ILE A 384 -1.43 -0.21 18.93
N ASN A 385 -1.45 -1.22 19.80
CA ASN A 385 -1.15 -1.05 21.22
C ASN A 385 0.34 -0.73 21.43
N LEU A 386 0.62 0.32 22.18
CA LEU A 386 1.97 0.64 22.66
C LEU A 386 2.22 0.08 24.07
N ASN A 387 1.20 0.16 24.93
CA ASN A 387 1.23 -0.27 26.32
C ASN A 387 -0.20 -0.48 26.84
N GLU A 388 -0.36 -0.71 28.15
CA GLU A 388 -1.67 -0.95 28.78
C GLU A 388 -2.62 0.27 28.77
N ASP A 389 -2.15 1.47 28.42
CA ASP A 389 -2.96 2.69 28.44
C ASP A 389 -3.04 3.44 27.11
N GLU A 390 -2.25 3.07 26.10
CA GLU A 390 -2.06 3.84 24.87
C GLU A 390 -2.07 2.98 23.61
N CYS A 391 -2.72 3.50 22.55
CA CYS A 391 -2.66 2.94 21.21
C CYS A 391 -2.47 4.03 20.14
N LEU A 392 -1.74 3.68 19.08
CA LEU A 392 -1.52 4.51 17.91
C LEU A 392 -2.63 4.34 16.89
N PHE A 393 -3.21 5.45 16.43
CA PHE A 393 -4.11 5.50 15.29
C PHE A 393 -3.32 5.56 13.98
N VAL A 394 -3.38 4.48 13.19
CA VAL A 394 -2.76 4.41 11.86
C VAL A 394 -3.60 5.19 10.84
N ASP A 395 -3.19 6.40 10.50
CA ASP A 395 -3.94 7.34 9.67
C ASP A 395 -3.71 7.15 8.15
N ASN A 396 -3.37 5.94 7.72
CA ASN A 396 -3.10 5.63 6.32
C ASN A 396 -3.61 4.22 5.98
N LEU A 397 -4.51 4.13 5.00
CA LEU A 397 -5.16 2.88 4.59
C LEU A 397 -4.15 1.83 4.10
N GLN A 398 -3.14 2.24 3.33
CA GLN A 398 -2.11 1.32 2.80
C GLN A 398 -1.21 0.78 3.91
N LYS A 399 -0.82 1.62 4.90
CA LYS A 399 -0.08 1.17 6.09
C LYS A 399 -0.91 0.16 6.89
N GLU A 400 -2.20 0.43 7.12
CA GLU A 400 -3.08 -0.50 7.83
C GLU A 400 -3.25 -1.83 7.09
N PHE A 401 -3.52 -1.78 5.79
CA PHE A 401 -3.65 -2.94 4.93
C PHE A 401 -2.41 -3.82 5.00
N LEU A 402 -1.22 -3.24 4.81
CA LEU A 402 0.06 -3.96 4.89
C LEU A 402 0.27 -4.55 6.28
N LEU A 403 -0.01 -3.82 7.35
CA LEU A 403 0.08 -4.33 8.72
C LEU A 403 -0.85 -5.51 8.97
N ARG A 404 -2.13 -5.40 8.58
CA ARG A 404 -3.14 -6.45 8.67
C ARG A 404 -2.73 -7.70 7.90
N PHE A 405 -2.30 -7.51 6.64
CA PHE A 405 -1.85 -8.59 5.77
C PHE A 405 -0.60 -9.27 6.34
N PHE A 406 0.49 -8.54 6.57
CA PHE A 406 1.75 -9.10 7.05
C PHE A 406 1.61 -9.75 8.44
N TYR A 407 0.83 -9.17 9.36
CA TYR A 407 0.58 -9.79 10.66
C TYR A 407 -0.14 -11.15 10.51
N SER A 408 -1.09 -11.26 9.57
CA SER A 408 -1.79 -12.52 9.29
C SER A 408 -0.89 -13.63 8.75
N ILE A 409 0.32 -13.31 8.27
CA ILE A 409 1.30 -14.25 7.68
C ILE A 409 2.62 -14.34 8.48
N SER A 410 2.60 -14.01 9.78
CA SER A 410 3.78 -14.03 10.66
C SER A 410 4.90 -13.06 10.25
N THR A 411 4.49 -11.91 9.70
CA THR A 411 5.27 -10.76 9.24
C THR A 411 6.32 -11.02 8.16
N LYS A 412 6.28 -12.19 7.50
CA LYS A 412 7.33 -12.63 6.57
C LYS A 412 6.77 -13.30 5.32
N ILE A 413 7.53 -13.21 4.22
CA ILE A 413 7.32 -13.97 2.99
C ILE A 413 8.66 -14.61 2.61
N THR A 414 8.67 -15.93 2.40
CA THR A 414 9.78 -16.65 1.78
C THR A 414 9.53 -16.81 0.29
N VAL A 415 10.53 -16.48 -0.52
CA VAL A 415 10.49 -16.61 -1.97
C VAL A 415 11.54 -17.64 -2.38
N LEU A 416 11.17 -18.66 -3.17
CA LEU A 416 12.11 -19.66 -3.67
C LEU A 416 12.76 -19.17 -4.98
N LYS A 417 13.98 -19.61 -5.28
CA LYS A 417 14.74 -19.19 -6.49
C LYS A 417 13.98 -19.23 -7.82
N ARG A 418 13.05 -20.17 -7.97
CA ARG A 418 12.20 -20.30 -9.17
C ARG A 418 11.11 -19.22 -9.32
N ASP A 419 10.82 -18.50 -8.24
CA ASP A 419 9.72 -17.55 -8.12
C ASP A 419 10.23 -16.08 -8.07
N TYR A 420 11.55 -15.86 -8.24
CA TYR A 420 12.20 -14.54 -8.06
C TYR A 420 11.72 -13.48 -9.06
N GLU A 421 11.55 -13.82 -10.33
CA GLU A 421 11.21 -12.86 -11.40
C GLU A 421 9.79 -12.28 -11.22
N ASP A 422 8.81 -13.13 -10.91
CA ASP A 422 7.45 -12.72 -10.53
C ASP A 422 7.48 -11.87 -9.26
N PHE A 423 8.17 -12.32 -8.20
CA PHE A 423 8.27 -11.58 -6.94
C PHE A 423 8.90 -10.18 -7.11
N PHE A 424 9.98 -10.07 -7.88
CA PHE A 424 10.63 -8.79 -8.15
C PHE A 424 9.66 -7.83 -8.83
N THR A 425 8.96 -8.31 -9.86
CA THR A 425 8.08 -7.50 -10.71
C THR A 425 6.79 -7.09 -10.01
N ARG A 426 6.13 -8.04 -9.32
CA ARG A 426 4.77 -7.87 -8.77
C ARG A 426 4.74 -7.32 -7.35
N MET A 427 5.80 -7.55 -6.57
CA MET A 427 5.81 -7.20 -5.14
C MET A 427 6.98 -6.30 -4.76
N LEU A 428 8.21 -6.66 -5.13
CA LEU A 428 9.37 -5.95 -4.61
C LEU A 428 9.49 -4.51 -5.16
N ILE A 429 9.27 -4.32 -6.46
CA ILE A 429 9.32 -2.99 -7.10
C ILE A 429 8.18 -2.07 -6.59
N PRO A 430 6.89 -2.50 -6.54
CA PRO A 430 5.84 -1.69 -5.94
C PRO A 430 6.09 -1.34 -4.46
N LEU A 431 6.71 -2.24 -3.68
CA LEU A 431 7.12 -1.92 -2.32
C LEU A 431 8.27 -0.91 -2.28
N SER A 432 9.29 -1.02 -3.14
CA SER A 432 10.48 -0.15 -3.09
C SER A 432 10.21 1.29 -3.52
N THR A 433 9.16 1.55 -4.29
CA THR A 433 8.72 2.93 -4.60
C THR A 433 8.10 3.63 -3.38
N SER A 434 7.42 2.89 -2.50
CA SER A 434 6.61 3.47 -1.43
C SER A 434 7.23 3.32 -0.04
N PHE A 435 8.06 2.31 0.18
CA PHE A 435 8.58 1.92 1.49
C PHE A 435 10.08 1.67 1.46
N HIS A 436 10.75 2.05 2.54
CA HIS A 436 12.18 1.78 2.72
C HIS A 436 12.44 0.27 2.77
N ILE A 437 13.41 -0.20 1.99
CA ILE A 437 13.87 -1.58 1.96
C ILE A 437 15.34 -1.64 2.38
N ASP A 438 15.60 -2.30 3.51
CA ASP A 438 16.93 -2.72 3.92
C ASP A 438 17.28 -4.02 3.18
N LEU A 439 18.23 -3.97 2.24
CA LEU A 439 18.74 -5.15 1.52
C LEU A 439 19.92 -5.78 2.29
N GLU A 440 19.85 -7.09 2.53
CA GLU A 440 20.98 -7.90 3.02
C GLU A 440 21.37 -8.94 1.95
N PRO A 441 22.18 -8.58 0.93
CA PRO A 441 22.61 -9.47 -0.14
C PRO A 441 23.73 -10.42 0.30
N LEU A 442 23.93 -11.51 -0.45
CA LEU A 442 25.06 -12.42 -0.23
C LEU A 442 26.40 -11.80 -0.66
N ASN A 443 27.47 -12.14 0.07
CA ASN A 443 28.84 -11.72 -0.26
C ASN A 443 29.39 -12.30 -1.58
N LYS A 444 28.76 -13.34 -2.13
CA LYS A 444 29.11 -14.04 -3.38
C LYS A 444 27.86 -14.60 -4.02
N ASP A 445 27.85 -14.66 -5.35
CA ASP A 445 26.77 -15.25 -6.16
C ASP A 445 25.38 -14.68 -5.83
N THR A 446 25.33 -13.40 -5.44
CA THR A 446 24.12 -12.67 -5.09
C THR A 446 23.25 -12.39 -6.32
N VAL A 447 21.93 -12.44 -6.13
CA VAL A 447 20.97 -11.96 -7.13
C VAL A 447 20.75 -10.45 -7.11
N PHE A 448 21.33 -9.71 -6.15
CA PHE A 448 21.22 -8.25 -6.07
C PHE A 448 22.50 -7.58 -6.55
N ILE A 449 22.44 -6.94 -7.72
CA ILE A 449 23.60 -6.33 -8.37
C ILE A 449 23.52 -4.81 -8.18
N SER A 450 24.50 -4.23 -7.46
CA SER A 450 24.54 -2.78 -7.25
C SER A 450 24.98 -2.05 -8.51
N ASN A 451 24.16 -1.10 -8.97
CA ASN A 451 24.45 -0.27 -10.13
C ASN A 451 25.09 1.07 -9.70
N THR A 452 26.34 1.00 -9.27
CA THR A 452 27.13 2.15 -8.78
C THR A 452 27.60 3.12 -9.87
N ALA A 453 27.26 2.87 -11.14
CA ALA A 453 27.69 3.68 -12.28
C ALA A 453 26.96 5.03 -12.40
N HIS A 454 25.92 5.26 -11.60
CA HIS A 454 25.14 6.50 -11.64
C HIS A 454 25.83 7.65 -10.90
N HIS A 455 26.16 8.69 -11.65
CA HIS A 455 26.58 9.98 -11.10
C HIS A 455 25.47 10.63 -10.26
N VAL A 456 25.84 11.64 -9.46
CA VAL A 456 24.92 12.50 -8.69
C VAL A 456 23.70 12.86 -9.56
N PRO A 457 22.47 12.49 -9.15
CA PRO A 457 21.29 12.59 -10.00
C PRO A 457 20.99 14.06 -10.35
N GLN A 458 20.58 14.29 -11.60
CA GLN A 458 20.11 15.61 -12.02
C GLN A 458 18.60 15.71 -11.81
N PHE A 459 18.16 16.67 -11.00
CA PHE A 459 16.74 16.87 -10.72
C PHE A 459 16.04 17.70 -11.80
N LYS A 460 14.78 17.33 -12.10
CA LYS A 460 13.90 18.05 -13.02
C LYS A 460 12.47 18.14 -12.50
N VAL A 461 11.75 19.16 -12.96
CA VAL A 461 10.29 19.30 -12.79
C VAL A 461 9.64 19.20 -14.15
N VAL A 462 8.63 18.34 -14.29
CA VAL A 462 7.72 18.37 -15.43
C VAL A 462 6.48 19.15 -14.98
N VAL A 463 6.11 20.18 -15.75
CA VAL A 463 4.91 20.99 -15.50
C VAL A 463 3.93 20.74 -16.64
N GLU A 464 2.73 20.31 -16.29
CA GLU A 464 1.65 20.03 -17.24
C GLU A 464 0.42 20.85 -16.88
N LYS A 465 -0.29 21.33 -17.90
CA LYS A 465 -1.60 21.96 -17.72
C LYS A 465 -2.69 20.90 -17.86
N ASP A 466 -3.52 20.82 -16.84
CA ASP A 466 -4.73 20.00 -16.79
C ASP A 466 -5.91 20.72 -17.47
N ASP A 467 -6.94 19.97 -17.85
CA ASP A 467 -8.17 20.52 -18.42
C ASP A 467 -9.00 21.25 -17.34
N ASP A 468 -9.01 20.72 -16.11
CA ASP A 468 -9.72 21.24 -14.93
C ASP A 468 -9.05 22.47 -14.27
N ASP A 469 -8.42 23.36 -15.05
CA ASP A 469 -7.83 24.61 -14.54
C ASP A 469 -6.74 24.45 -13.44
N HIS A 470 -5.98 23.36 -13.51
CA HIS A 470 -4.84 23.09 -12.63
C HIS A 470 -3.50 23.00 -13.39
N LEU A 471 -2.41 23.24 -12.67
CA LEU A 471 -1.02 22.98 -13.09
C LEU A 471 -0.46 21.82 -12.24
N ASN A 472 -0.08 20.74 -12.89
CA ASN A 472 0.51 19.56 -12.26
C ASN A 472 2.04 19.67 -12.32
N PHE A 473 2.71 19.55 -11.17
CA PHE A 473 4.17 19.60 -11.03
C PHE A 473 4.69 18.24 -10.59
N GLU A 474 5.18 17.45 -11.53
CA GLU A 474 5.76 16.12 -11.30
C GLU A 474 7.28 16.26 -11.05
N LEU A 475 7.76 15.69 -9.94
CA LEU A 475 9.18 15.74 -9.56
C LEU A 475 9.89 14.48 -10.07
N LYS A 476 11.00 14.67 -10.79
CA LYS A 476 11.78 13.59 -11.41
C LYS A 476 13.27 13.76 -11.19
N ALA A 477 13.98 12.64 -11.09
CA ALA A 477 15.43 12.57 -11.07
C ALA A 477 15.92 11.80 -12.30
N MET A 478 16.98 12.31 -12.95
CA MET A 478 17.64 11.68 -14.09
C MET A 478 18.93 11.01 -13.62
N LEU A 479 19.02 9.70 -13.81
CA LEU A 479 20.22 8.88 -13.59
C LEU A 479 21.13 8.85 -14.82
N SER A 480 20.54 9.02 -16.02
CA SER A 480 21.26 9.18 -17.29
C SER A 480 20.39 9.94 -18.31
N GLU A 481 20.86 10.11 -19.55
CA GLU A 481 20.04 10.69 -20.63
C GLU A 481 18.83 9.82 -21.03
N LYS A 482 18.85 8.53 -20.68
CA LYS A 482 17.80 7.55 -21.05
C LYS A 482 17.07 6.95 -19.85
N GLU A 483 17.46 7.33 -18.63
CA GLU A 483 16.99 6.71 -17.40
C GLU A 483 16.64 7.79 -16.38
N GLU A 484 15.35 7.85 -16.07
CA GLU A 484 14.76 8.79 -15.12
C GLU A 484 13.68 8.07 -14.32
N TYR A 485 13.45 8.55 -13.10
CA TYR A 485 12.38 8.07 -12.24
C TYR A 485 11.61 9.26 -11.68
N VAL A 486 10.31 9.06 -11.46
CA VAL A 486 9.49 9.94 -10.64
C VAL A 486 9.98 9.82 -9.20
N ILE A 487 10.21 10.93 -8.50
CA ILE A 487 10.68 10.92 -7.11
C ILE A 487 9.48 10.60 -6.20
N PRO A 488 9.44 9.42 -5.55
CA PRO A 488 8.36 9.08 -4.66
C PRO A 488 8.61 9.62 -3.24
N TYR A 489 7.52 9.74 -2.47
CA TYR A 489 7.55 10.29 -1.10
C TYR A 489 8.12 9.32 -0.05
N GLY A 490 8.35 8.05 -0.42
CA GLY A 490 8.97 7.03 0.42
C GLY A 490 10.02 6.26 -0.38
N GLY A 491 10.43 5.08 0.09
CA GLY A 491 11.43 4.26 -0.59
C GLY A 491 12.86 4.82 -0.52
N ASN A 492 13.83 3.95 -0.73
CA ASN A 492 15.27 4.25 -0.75
C ASN A 492 16.00 3.65 -1.96
N LEU A 493 15.34 2.78 -2.73
CA LEU A 493 15.93 2.01 -3.81
C LEU A 493 15.14 2.15 -5.11
N ILE A 494 15.88 2.12 -6.22
CA ILE A 494 15.36 1.92 -7.57
C ILE A 494 15.76 0.50 -7.97
N LEU A 495 14.78 -0.33 -8.31
CA LEU A 495 14.95 -1.76 -8.58
C LEU A 495 14.57 -2.09 -10.02
N LYS A 496 15.36 -2.94 -10.67
CA LYS A 496 15.15 -3.35 -12.06
C LYS A 496 15.49 -4.84 -12.23
N PRO A 497 14.53 -5.69 -12.61
CA PRO A 497 14.76 -7.11 -12.80
C PRO A 497 15.51 -7.34 -14.12
N GLU A 498 16.49 -8.23 -14.11
CA GLU A 498 17.25 -8.63 -15.30
C GLU A 498 17.68 -10.09 -15.18
N ASN A 499 17.13 -10.97 -16.03
CA ASN A 499 17.54 -12.38 -16.19
C ASN A 499 17.63 -13.18 -14.86
N GLY A 500 16.64 -13.04 -13.98
CA GLY A 500 16.61 -13.70 -12.66
C GLY A 500 17.44 -13.02 -11.56
N THR A 501 18.09 -11.90 -11.87
CA THR A 501 18.73 -10.98 -10.91
C THR A 501 17.92 -9.68 -10.79
N CYS A 502 18.24 -8.87 -9.78
CA CYS A 502 17.65 -7.55 -9.56
C CYS A 502 18.79 -6.53 -9.42
N LEU A 503 18.90 -5.62 -10.39
CA LEU A 503 19.74 -4.44 -10.29
C LEU A 503 19.14 -3.48 -9.26
N TYR A 504 19.97 -2.93 -8.38
CA TYR A 504 19.55 -1.90 -7.43
C TYR A 504 20.43 -0.66 -7.48
N THR A 505 19.80 0.51 -7.35
CA THR A 505 20.46 1.81 -7.20
C THR A 505 19.91 2.47 -5.94
N GLU A 506 20.80 2.94 -5.06
CA GLU A 506 20.43 3.74 -3.90
C GLU A 506 20.03 5.17 -4.33
N ARG A 507 19.01 5.72 -3.70
CA ARG A 507 18.52 7.07 -3.98
C ARG A 507 19.24 8.12 -3.15
N ASP A 508 19.48 9.28 -3.77
CA ASP A 508 19.96 10.48 -3.08
C ASP A 508 18.83 11.15 -2.31
N LEU A 509 18.41 10.52 -1.20
CA LEU A 509 17.31 11.02 -0.36
C LEU A 509 17.58 12.42 0.20
N VAL A 510 18.85 12.82 0.34
CA VAL A 510 19.24 14.15 0.79
C VAL A 510 18.99 15.17 -0.32
N GLY A 511 19.52 14.93 -1.52
CA GLY A 511 19.30 15.80 -2.69
C GLY A 511 17.83 15.86 -3.12
N GLU A 512 17.11 14.73 -3.05
CA GLU A 512 15.66 14.67 -3.27
C GLU A 512 14.89 15.54 -2.25
N HIS A 513 15.26 15.48 -0.96
CA HIS A 513 14.63 16.30 0.08
C HIS A 513 14.93 17.80 -0.14
N GLU A 514 16.18 18.18 -0.39
CA GLU A 514 16.55 19.56 -0.70
C GLU A 514 15.81 20.11 -1.93
N PHE A 515 15.70 19.30 -2.99
CA PHE A 515 14.94 19.63 -4.18
C PHE A 515 13.45 19.80 -3.87
N ASN A 516 12.85 18.84 -3.13
CA ASN A 516 11.45 18.87 -2.75
C ASN A 516 11.10 20.15 -1.95
N THR A 517 11.91 20.47 -0.94
CA THR A 517 11.78 21.68 -0.10
C THR A 517 11.95 22.96 -0.91
N PHE A 518 12.89 22.99 -1.87
CA PHE A 518 13.05 24.13 -2.77
C PHE A 518 11.78 24.40 -3.60
N ILE A 519 11.14 23.35 -4.13
CA ILE A 519 9.91 23.48 -4.94
C ILE A 519 8.74 24.00 -4.08
N GLU A 520 8.55 23.47 -2.88
CA GLU A 520 7.54 23.96 -1.93
C GLU A 520 7.73 25.44 -1.60
N ALA A 521 8.97 25.87 -1.35
CA ALA A 521 9.28 27.27 -1.09
C ALA A 521 8.98 28.22 -2.26
N GLN A 522 8.95 27.73 -3.51
CA GLN A 522 8.57 28.55 -4.68
C GLN A 522 7.06 28.57 -4.96
N LEU A 523 6.32 27.59 -4.44
CA LEU A 523 4.92 27.38 -4.72
C LEU A 523 4.09 27.28 -3.42
N PRO A 524 3.99 28.35 -2.61
CA PRO A 524 3.07 28.39 -1.48
C PRO A 524 1.62 28.12 -1.94
N ASN A 525 0.86 27.36 -1.15
CA ASN A 525 -0.47 26.83 -1.46
C ASN A 525 -0.51 25.69 -2.51
N LEU A 526 0.59 24.97 -2.73
CA LEU A 526 0.50 23.64 -3.35
C LEU A 526 -0.45 22.75 -2.56
N LYS A 527 -1.42 22.14 -3.25
CA LYS A 527 -2.11 20.97 -2.73
C LYS A 527 -1.22 19.77 -3.04
N SER A 528 -0.82 19.00 -2.02
CA SER A 528 -0.25 17.68 -2.24
C SER A 528 -1.34 16.76 -2.77
N CYS A 529 -1.14 16.14 -3.94
CA CYS A 529 -2.05 15.10 -4.40
C CYS A 529 -1.85 13.82 -3.57
N THR A 530 -2.87 12.96 -3.58
CA THR A 530 -2.78 11.60 -3.02
C THR A 530 -1.72 10.77 -3.73
N ASN A 531 -1.56 10.94 -5.05
CA ASN A 531 -0.31 10.65 -5.72
C ASN A 531 0.75 11.69 -5.31
N ARG A 532 1.45 11.41 -4.21
CA ARG A 532 2.42 12.32 -3.54
C ARG A 532 3.59 12.78 -4.42
N MET A 533 3.74 12.17 -5.60
CA MET A 533 4.80 12.47 -6.58
C MET A 533 4.46 13.67 -7.50
N VAL A 534 3.18 14.08 -7.53
CA VAL A 534 2.69 15.22 -8.29
C VAL A 534 2.10 16.26 -7.34
N LYS A 535 2.48 17.53 -7.50
CA LYS A 535 1.97 18.64 -6.69
C LYS A 535 1.08 19.54 -7.53
N ARG A 536 -0.09 19.94 -7.03
CA ARG A 536 -1.16 20.56 -7.85
C ARG A 536 -1.39 22.03 -7.51
N LEU A 537 -1.07 22.87 -8.50
CA LEU A 537 -1.31 24.31 -8.67
C LEU A 537 -2.73 24.69 -9.12
N GLU A 538 -3.64 25.11 -8.25
CA GLU A 538 -4.89 25.78 -8.69
C GLU A 538 -4.55 27.18 -9.24
N TRP A 539 -4.60 27.38 -10.57
CA TRP A 539 -4.03 28.59 -11.18
C TRP A 539 -5.00 29.77 -11.27
N GLN A 540 -6.31 29.52 -11.35
CA GLN A 540 -7.34 30.57 -11.38
C GLN A 540 -7.45 31.34 -10.06
N ALA A 541 -7.16 30.70 -8.92
CA ALA A 541 -7.23 31.31 -7.59
C ALA A 541 -6.11 32.33 -7.29
N HIS A 542 -5.25 32.67 -8.26
CA HIS A 542 -4.01 33.42 -8.02
C HIS A 542 -3.81 34.60 -8.99
N SER A 543 -3.73 35.80 -8.43
CA SER A 543 -3.59 37.07 -9.14
C SER A 543 -2.25 37.31 -9.84
N ASN A 544 -1.22 36.47 -9.60
CA ASN A 544 0.13 36.68 -10.13
C ASN A 544 0.40 35.90 -11.41
N ARG A 545 0.04 36.50 -12.55
CA ARG A 545 0.18 35.96 -13.92
C ARG A 545 1.62 35.62 -14.36
N ASN A 546 2.65 36.00 -13.60
CA ASN A 546 4.07 35.74 -13.94
C ASN A 546 4.72 34.59 -13.13
N ARG A 547 3.94 33.93 -12.27
CA ARG A 547 4.46 32.98 -11.27
C ARG A 547 5.21 31.79 -11.88
N LEU A 548 4.70 31.22 -12.97
CA LEU A 548 5.35 30.09 -13.65
C LEU A 548 6.68 30.48 -14.30
N TYR A 549 6.77 31.69 -14.87
CA TYR A 549 8.03 32.20 -15.44
C TYR A 549 9.12 32.39 -14.37
N GLU A 550 8.79 33.03 -13.24
CA GLU A 550 9.75 33.22 -12.15
C GLU A 550 10.12 31.88 -11.48
N PHE A 551 9.19 30.91 -11.40
CA PHE A 551 9.48 29.54 -10.98
C PHE A 551 10.53 28.87 -11.89
N ILE A 552 10.32 28.87 -13.21
CA ILE A 552 11.27 28.32 -14.20
C ILE A 552 12.64 28.99 -14.07
N LYS A 553 12.67 30.32 -13.94
CA LYS A 553 13.90 31.10 -13.78
C LYS A 553 14.67 30.70 -12.52
N LYS A 554 13.98 30.51 -11.40
CA LYS A 554 14.59 30.07 -10.13
C LYS A 554 15.09 28.63 -10.21
N CYS A 555 14.33 27.71 -10.81
CA CYS A 555 14.79 26.33 -11.06
C CYS A 555 16.08 26.32 -11.87
N LYS A 556 16.12 27.06 -12.98
CA LYS A 556 17.32 27.21 -13.82
C LYS A 556 18.52 27.79 -13.05
N SER A 557 18.30 28.75 -12.15
CA SER A 557 19.37 29.32 -11.31
C SER A 557 19.96 28.35 -10.28
N LYS A 558 19.24 27.26 -9.95
CA LYS A 558 19.70 26.16 -9.09
C LYS A 558 20.22 24.95 -9.87
N GLY A 559 20.23 25.00 -11.21
CA GLY A 559 20.64 23.89 -12.07
C GLY A 559 19.55 22.85 -12.35
N TYR A 560 18.35 23.00 -11.81
CA TYR A 560 17.23 22.08 -12.05
C TYR A 560 16.65 22.27 -13.45
N LYS A 561 16.40 21.17 -14.16
CA LYS A 561 15.74 21.22 -15.48
C LYS A 561 14.23 21.40 -15.30
N THR A 562 13.59 22.06 -16.26
CA THR A 562 12.13 22.24 -16.29
C THR A 562 11.60 21.86 -17.67
N ILE A 563 10.63 20.96 -17.72
CA ILE A 563 9.92 20.55 -18.94
C ILE A 563 8.50 21.09 -18.84
N LEU A 564 7.96 21.59 -19.96
CA LEU A 564 6.62 22.16 -20.03
C LEU A 564 5.80 21.38 -21.06
N ASN A 565 4.83 20.59 -20.58
CA ASN A 565 3.89 19.86 -21.42
C ASN A 565 2.63 20.71 -21.60
N ASN A 566 2.14 20.82 -22.84
CA ASN A 566 0.92 21.56 -23.20
C ASN A 566 0.89 23.05 -22.78
N ILE A 567 2.04 23.65 -22.45
CA ILE A 567 2.18 25.07 -22.07
C ILE A 567 3.14 25.79 -23.03
N SER A 568 2.56 26.52 -23.99
CA SER A 568 3.31 27.36 -24.92
C SER A 568 3.77 28.68 -24.31
N LYS A 569 4.93 29.19 -24.73
CA LYS A 569 5.32 30.59 -24.47
C LYS A 569 4.33 31.54 -25.15
N GLY A 570 3.98 32.63 -24.47
CA GLY A 570 2.94 33.56 -24.92
C GLY A 570 1.51 33.12 -24.54
N ALA A 571 1.32 31.91 -23.99
CA ALA A 571 0.06 31.56 -23.35
C ALA A 571 -0.16 32.40 -22.07
N TYR A 572 -1.41 32.52 -21.62
CA TYR A 572 -1.78 33.27 -20.41
C TYR A 572 -0.98 32.86 -19.15
N LEU A 573 -0.62 31.56 -19.05
CA LEU A 573 0.16 30.99 -17.95
C LEU A 573 1.67 31.20 -18.06
N LEU A 574 2.17 31.53 -19.25
CA LEU A 574 3.60 31.77 -19.53
C LEU A 574 3.76 32.97 -20.49
N PRO A 575 3.36 34.17 -20.07
CA PRO A 575 3.36 35.36 -20.92
C PRO A 575 4.78 35.78 -21.32
N HIS A 576 4.89 36.40 -22.48
CA HIS A 576 6.13 37.05 -22.92
C HIS A 576 6.53 38.14 -21.93
N GLN A 577 7.79 38.12 -21.49
CA GLN A 577 8.32 39.21 -20.66
C GLN A 577 8.61 40.43 -21.52
N LEU A 578 8.32 41.61 -20.97
CA LEU A 578 8.78 42.87 -21.52
C LEU A 578 10.31 42.87 -21.67
N LYS A 579 10.78 43.35 -22.82
CA LYS A 579 12.13 43.85 -23.05
C LYS A 579 12.02 45.23 -23.69
N TRP A 580 13.06 46.05 -23.55
CA TRP A 580 13.18 47.31 -24.28
C TRP A 580 14.58 47.45 -24.85
N GLU A 581 14.72 48.33 -25.85
CA GLU A 581 15.97 48.62 -26.53
C GLU A 581 15.97 50.09 -26.94
N VAL A 582 17.00 50.84 -26.53
CA VAL A 582 17.22 52.22 -26.99
C VAL A 582 18.01 52.16 -28.28
N LEU A 583 17.41 52.65 -29.36
CA LEU A 583 17.93 52.59 -30.72
C LEU A 583 18.87 53.76 -31.02
N ASP A 584 18.43 54.98 -30.68
CA ASP A 584 19.10 56.24 -31.01
C ASP A 584 18.71 57.31 -29.98
N ILE A 585 19.59 58.31 -29.80
CA ILE A 585 19.39 59.42 -28.86
C ILE A 585 19.86 60.69 -29.55
N ARG A 586 18.95 61.65 -29.71
CA ARG A 586 19.23 62.91 -30.41
C ARG A 586 18.97 64.09 -29.50
N GLN A 587 19.90 65.03 -29.48
CA GLN A 587 19.70 66.31 -28.80
C GLN A 587 19.43 67.41 -29.84
N ASP A 588 18.39 68.19 -29.63
CA ASP A 588 18.11 69.44 -30.32
C ASP A 588 17.85 70.53 -29.28
N ASN A 589 18.72 71.54 -29.23
CA ASN A 589 18.72 72.58 -28.21
C ASN A 589 18.64 72.01 -26.78
N ASN A 590 17.55 72.30 -26.06
CA ASN A 590 17.29 71.84 -24.69
C ASN A 590 16.40 70.59 -24.62
N VAL A 591 16.19 69.87 -25.74
CA VAL A 591 15.33 68.69 -25.83
C VAL A 591 16.15 67.46 -26.27
N PHE A 592 16.00 66.37 -25.53
CA PHE A 592 16.56 65.06 -25.81
C PHE A 592 15.43 64.14 -26.30
N SER A 593 15.56 63.62 -27.52
CA SER A 593 14.66 62.65 -28.14
C SER A 593 15.27 61.26 -28.03
N ILE A 594 14.67 60.38 -27.24
CA ILE A 594 15.12 59.02 -26.98
C ILE A 594 14.26 58.07 -27.84
N TYR A 595 14.84 57.52 -28.90
CA TYR A 595 14.18 56.53 -29.76
C TYR A 595 14.34 55.16 -29.14
N MET A 596 13.22 54.51 -28.80
CA MET A 596 13.25 53.21 -28.15
C MET A 596 12.06 52.34 -28.54
N ILE A 597 12.22 51.03 -28.42
CA ILE A 597 11.17 50.05 -28.75
C ILE A 597 10.96 49.06 -27.63
N PHE A 598 9.71 48.65 -27.43
CA PHE A 598 9.29 47.69 -26.42
C PHE A 598 8.90 46.37 -27.09
N LYS A 599 9.41 45.24 -26.59
CA LYS A 599 9.30 43.92 -27.23
C LYS A 599 8.69 42.90 -26.29
N PHE A 600 7.73 42.14 -26.82
CA PHE A 600 7.14 40.95 -26.19
C PHE A 600 7.19 39.79 -27.18
N GLY A 601 8.15 38.88 -26.99
CA GLY A 601 8.38 37.80 -27.97
C GLY A 601 8.82 38.39 -29.31
N THR A 602 8.00 38.24 -30.34
CA THR A 602 8.18 38.83 -31.68
C THR A 602 7.40 40.14 -31.87
N THR A 603 6.40 40.43 -31.03
CA THR A 603 5.62 41.68 -31.10
C THR A 603 6.47 42.85 -30.59
N THR A 604 6.46 43.95 -31.35
CA THR A 604 7.17 45.20 -31.00
C THR A 604 6.15 46.33 -30.95
N TYR A 605 6.31 47.23 -29.97
CA TYR A 605 5.54 48.46 -29.80
C TYR A 605 6.48 49.66 -29.77
N LEU A 606 6.03 50.77 -30.34
CA LEU A 606 6.67 52.07 -30.21
C LEU A 606 6.20 52.79 -28.92
N PRO A 607 6.86 53.88 -28.46
CA PRO A 607 6.55 54.50 -27.16
C PRO A 607 5.11 54.94 -26.98
N GLY A 608 4.49 55.61 -27.96
CA GLY A 608 3.08 56.03 -27.86
C GLY A 608 2.10 54.85 -27.78
N GLU A 609 2.32 53.80 -28.57
CA GLU A 609 1.49 52.57 -28.52
C GLU A 609 1.62 51.84 -27.18
N PHE A 610 2.82 51.87 -26.59
CA PHE A 610 3.12 51.20 -25.34
C PHE A 610 2.63 51.99 -24.12
N GLU A 611 2.63 53.32 -24.18
CA GLU A 611 1.98 54.20 -23.21
C GLU A 611 0.48 53.89 -23.08
N GLU A 612 -0.26 53.87 -24.21
CA GLU A 612 -1.69 53.53 -24.22
C GLU A 612 -1.96 52.16 -23.58
N LYS A 613 -1.09 51.17 -23.84
CA LYS A 613 -1.18 49.83 -23.23
C LYS A 613 -0.89 49.84 -21.74
N ILE A 614 0.12 50.58 -21.30
CA ILE A 614 0.49 50.66 -19.89
C ILE A 614 -0.57 51.40 -19.06
N ILE A 615 -1.19 52.47 -19.59
CA ILE A 615 -2.21 53.23 -18.88
C ILE A 615 -3.49 52.39 -18.68
N ASN A 616 -3.93 51.68 -19.73
CA ASN A 616 -5.24 51.04 -19.75
C ASN A 616 -5.28 49.61 -19.19
N ASP A 617 -4.20 48.83 -19.25
CA ASP A 617 -4.19 47.43 -18.82
C ASP A 617 -3.53 47.20 -17.44
N TYR A 618 -4.03 46.16 -16.75
CA TYR A 618 -3.34 45.54 -15.62
C TYR A 618 -2.09 44.76 -16.10
N SER A 619 -1.25 44.30 -15.17
CA SER A 619 0.10 43.70 -15.39
C SER A 619 0.30 42.64 -16.49
N SER A 620 -0.73 42.15 -17.17
CA SER A 620 -0.59 41.37 -18.39
C SER A 620 -1.59 41.83 -19.46
N ILE A 621 -1.05 42.11 -20.64
CA ILE A 621 -1.72 42.67 -21.82
C ILE A 621 -1.94 41.58 -22.87
N GLN A 622 -3.01 41.68 -23.66
CA GLN A 622 -3.15 40.87 -24.87
C GLN A 622 -2.45 41.55 -26.06
N LEU A 623 -1.65 40.77 -26.77
CA LEU A 623 -0.85 41.18 -27.93
C LEU A 623 -1.65 41.01 -29.23
N ALA A 624 -1.18 41.63 -30.33
CA ALA A 624 -1.88 41.62 -31.62
C ALA A 624 -2.03 40.21 -32.23
N ASP A 625 -1.13 39.29 -31.91
CA ASP A 625 -1.19 37.87 -32.30
C ASP A 625 -2.06 37.00 -31.37
N LYS A 626 -2.81 37.65 -30.46
CA LYS A 626 -3.63 37.07 -29.37
C LYS A 626 -2.85 36.39 -28.25
N SER A 627 -1.52 36.37 -28.29
CA SER A 627 -0.69 35.93 -27.16
C SER A 627 -0.67 36.98 -26.03
N PHE A 628 -0.02 36.66 -24.91
CA PHE A 628 0.00 37.51 -23.72
C PHE A 628 1.40 38.04 -23.42
N GLY A 629 1.49 39.35 -23.14
CA GLY A 629 2.65 40.01 -22.57
C GLY A 629 2.48 40.21 -21.06
N TYR A 630 3.58 40.33 -20.32
CA TYR A 630 3.60 40.66 -18.89
C TYR A 630 4.56 41.81 -18.57
N ILE A 631 4.06 42.78 -17.80
CA ILE A 631 4.76 43.98 -17.37
C ILE A 631 4.86 43.94 -15.84
N LYS A 632 6.09 43.96 -15.32
CA LYS A 632 6.32 43.98 -13.87
C LYS A 632 5.91 45.33 -13.31
N ALA A 633 5.43 45.35 -12.07
CA ALA A 633 5.12 46.59 -11.36
C ALA A 633 6.35 47.53 -11.26
N SER A 634 7.56 46.98 -11.17
CA SER A 634 8.83 47.74 -11.23
C SER A 634 9.02 48.46 -12.56
N ASP A 635 8.70 47.78 -13.66
CA ASP A 635 8.98 48.24 -15.02
C ASP A 635 7.88 49.20 -15.46
N LYS A 636 6.61 48.91 -15.10
CA LYS A 636 5.51 49.87 -15.17
C LYS A 636 5.84 51.14 -14.37
N ALA A 637 6.23 51.04 -13.10
CA ALA A 637 6.59 52.21 -12.31
C ALA A 637 7.83 52.96 -12.82
N LEU A 638 8.72 52.31 -13.59
CA LEU A 638 9.86 52.94 -14.26
C LEU A 638 9.39 53.83 -15.41
N PHE A 639 8.52 53.30 -16.29
CA PHE A 639 8.04 53.98 -17.50
C PHE A 639 6.82 54.90 -17.29
N ASP A 640 5.89 54.58 -16.37
CA ASP A 640 4.73 55.42 -16.00
C ASP A 640 5.17 56.87 -15.74
N VAL A 641 6.23 57.05 -14.96
CA VAL A 641 6.74 58.38 -14.61
C VAL A 641 7.36 59.08 -15.82
N LEU A 642 7.96 58.35 -16.76
CA LEU A 642 8.45 58.97 -17.98
C LEU A 642 7.31 59.38 -18.90
N PHE A 643 6.29 58.54 -19.09
CA PHE A 643 5.13 58.89 -19.91
C PHE A 643 4.32 60.07 -19.35
N ASN A 644 4.11 60.14 -18.02
CA ASN A 644 3.39 61.25 -17.39
C ASN A 644 4.13 62.61 -17.42
N TYR A 645 5.44 62.64 -17.70
CA TYR A 645 6.23 63.88 -17.63
C TYR A 645 7.06 64.19 -18.90
N ALA A 646 7.37 63.22 -19.75
CA ALA A 646 7.93 63.45 -21.07
C ALA A 646 6.85 63.87 -22.06
N LEU A 647 7.25 64.50 -23.17
CA LEU A 647 6.40 64.52 -24.36
C LEU A 647 6.59 63.18 -25.08
N VAL A 648 5.56 62.34 -25.10
CA VAL A 648 5.55 61.07 -25.82
C VAL A 648 5.14 61.32 -27.26
N GLU A 649 6.01 60.97 -28.21
CA GLU A 649 5.69 60.91 -29.63
C GLU A 649 5.62 59.44 -30.08
N THR A 650 5.14 59.21 -31.31
CA THR A 650 4.88 57.86 -31.80
C THR A 650 6.09 56.94 -31.67
N ASP A 651 7.30 57.41 -31.98
CA ASP A 651 8.55 56.63 -32.03
C ASP A 651 9.60 57.00 -30.96
N CYS A 652 9.40 58.06 -30.18
CA CYS A 652 10.40 58.56 -29.23
C CYS A 652 9.80 59.25 -27.98
N LEU A 653 10.63 59.33 -26.94
CA LEU A 653 10.36 60.10 -25.73
C LEU A 653 11.17 61.39 -25.74
N LYS A 654 10.51 62.55 -25.62
CA LYS A 654 11.14 63.87 -25.58
C LYS A 654 11.18 64.41 -24.16
N LEU A 655 12.39 64.64 -23.67
CA LEU A 655 12.68 65.19 -22.34
C LEU A 655 13.46 66.50 -22.47
N THR A 656 13.11 67.51 -21.70
CA THR A 656 13.97 68.70 -21.55
C THR A 656 15.21 68.38 -20.68
N SER A 657 16.28 69.16 -20.80
CA SER A 657 17.50 69.00 -19.98
C SER A 657 17.19 68.95 -18.46
N ALA A 658 16.21 69.73 -17.98
CA ALA A 658 15.78 69.73 -16.58
C ALA A 658 15.06 68.44 -16.17
N GLN A 659 14.23 67.87 -17.04
CA GLN A 659 13.56 66.60 -16.82
C GLN A 659 14.54 65.42 -16.90
N LEU A 660 15.50 65.47 -17.83
CA LEU A 660 16.55 64.45 -17.95
C LEU A 660 17.41 64.39 -16.68
N LEU A 661 17.78 65.54 -16.10
CA LEU A 661 18.43 65.61 -14.78
C LEU A 661 17.52 65.06 -13.66
N SER A 662 16.24 65.44 -13.65
CA SER A 662 15.27 65.01 -12.63
C SER A 662 14.97 63.49 -12.67
N PHE A 663 15.15 62.85 -13.82
CA PHE A 663 14.95 61.41 -14.03
C PHE A 663 16.24 60.62 -14.23
N GLN A 664 17.41 61.21 -13.96
CA GLN A 664 18.72 60.58 -14.19
C GLN A 664 18.78 59.14 -13.64
N THR A 665 18.49 58.91 -12.36
CA THR A 665 18.50 57.57 -11.72
C THR A 665 17.52 56.55 -12.33
N ARG A 666 16.52 57.01 -13.09
CA ARG A 666 15.57 56.15 -13.83
C ARG A 666 16.07 55.85 -15.23
N LEU A 667 16.55 56.88 -15.94
CA LEU A 667 17.10 56.74 -17.29
C LEU A 667 18.34 55.82 -17.30
N ASP A 668 19.18 55.88 -16.25
CA ASP A 668 20.33 54.99 -16.06
C ASP A 668 19.95 53.50 -16.03
N ARG A 669 18.78 53.20 -15.46
CA ARG A 669 18.23 51.83 -15.37
C ARG A 669 17.59 51.36 -16.68
N ILE A 670 17.23 52.28 -17.57
CA ILE A 670 16.68 51.98 -18.89
C ILE A 670 17.84 51.71 -19.85
N ASP A 671 18.76 52.66 -19.94
CA ASP A 671 20.02 52.56 -20.67
C ASP A 671 21.01 53.65 -20.20
N PRO A 672 22.18 53.30 -19.63
CA PRO A 672 23.18 54.29 -19.20
C PRO A 672 23.65 55.26 -20.30
N ARG A 673 23.54 54.88 -21.58
CA ARG A 673 23.90 55.73 -22.73
C ARG A 673 23.08 57.03 -22.77
N ILE A 674 21.85 57.03 -22.24
CA ILE A 674 20.98 58.21 -22.19
C ILE A 674 21.61 59.37 -21.42
N ILE A 675 22.33 59.06 -20.33
CA ILE A 675 22.94 60.07 -19.47
C ILE A 675 24.32 60.43 -19.99
N GLN A 676 25.05 59.47 -20.55
CA GLN A 676 26.40 59.70 -21.07
C GLN A 676 26.45 60.69 -22.25
N MET A 677 25.33 60.94 -22.93
CA MET A 677 25.22 61.97 -23.98
C MET A 677 24.76 63.35 -23.45
N ALA A 678 24.44 63.48 -22.16
CA ALA A 678 23.93 64.72 -21.57
C ALA A 678 24.99 65.51 -20.76
N TRP A 679 26.27 65.10 -20.83
CA TRP A 679 27.42 65.68 -20.12
C TRP A 679 28.58 65.94 -21.08
#